data_AF-A0A7C7XCD0-F1
#
_entry.id   AF-A0A7C7XCD0-F1
#
_cell.length_a   1.000
_cell.length_b   1.000
_cell.length_c   1.000
_cell.angle_alpha   90.00
_cell.angle_beta   90.00
_cell.angle_gamma   90.00
#
_symmetry.space_group_name_H-M   'P 1'
#
loop_
_entity.id
_entity.type
_entity.pdbx_description
1 polymer ?
#
loop_
_entity_poly.entity_id
_entity_poly.type
_entity_poly.pdbx_seq_one_letter_code
_entity_poly.pdbx_strand_id
1 'polypeptide(L)'
;MASKRPQNLAAVRAAEASQQRFFQAYQSLPGQPWTPEVTEQLRQLHDSLKTREIAEALLGQYDVDLLLDLRQKAADEHEALERIYLARMQSFAELADSDLKSTVHESLLLFHVNPTDLPPFVLEQTVGYDEDGKPILDSSTFNVFPENAYAGIDGLERFLPPAFKEGSEGFRSFARKNYPLLAGTLDSTETPHIRALTTIGSLGGIGHKPDSDMDAQVIVETIPAVKQPWTDLDFFHALLTYLHRLLLTSIENALGQKFAQLREQAKSLLREQHHEGLTREELRIIEVILPSTLRKLLDNQLWKLFLKRPAQDQEKLVERNVTHLLQEHPGFARFWPALEVFFPFLQCLTQESPKTLRSGVLLRDFGGLIRNYQKEQALGIEAKTEYPMLIKVRVVEQYLTKKYPNTEVHYFLNLLRNMREGRHTPFLVSPEGSLAYSLLLNDFLLNPAMMLAGKPPMPFCIPRELRPLLTVGVLPDAQWHVAQPDPQGRPQQVLMRTMADWGSLDVPRTLFIEHVIPIFLRESEKVSHRNLPKALLNCWWMELLCDEPYGHPLTSLTALVLNPADRELVKNPTSEHPYLEKLGLLEEAFPQLLLDPWWIKFSELLTRFPHKKVCKEIVFCFAQHLRLSDIINFSMQAEPLRLDPHATWRERAMVLFYEHFFPNLVERLELMHFAQGRDDTANLVEERLKKQFLDSMLRVERQLCVLGKQRAARQVRDYLLKCGVRLGEDKDTVEELELLVAPANERIAIEDHEVLIKLKRKEPLNALERLQAKAIYQDHMHLKESVEEIQVRYAGKDLDFVALERCIHRGRVKVGGDTNENVIFKHHFERNFKRKPNQIPLPISKSLCIPRSLILISFNPKSGKWKFLSVLSRREAWASGRTDGSNAMIMFEEGLVQGVARCVFSGYVGYKAPRITAWQKEVAKSSTKVSGNPFTQDDVQVLAQEIHDFFPPHQLRPQELLEHLHYVEDVMMVCNVNEFLSVSLIVRDNLGDVFVTDFDLESIPIDFFEKPNSGEDHKVQVFFLRLQTAGARERFRHTLEMLGAPLHPDHPPHFRIWVNPKNFEMTMSSKYRGIYLNGIAQRLWPAEGEHVPWQKDALPETIASFDSIGHQAIDAFHEEREVMRKKRDVHAAKARALARKYMDKIEREKAERERRLME
;
A
#
# COMPACT_ATOMS: atom_id res chain seq x y z
N MET A 1 -47.71 -28.76 31.78
CA MET A 1 -46.81 -27.87 32.56
C MET A 1 -45.36 -28.37 32.49
N ALA A 2 -44.64 -28.15 31.39
CA ALA A 2 -43.19 -28.36 31.32
C ALA A 2 -42.60 -27.69 30.06
N SER A 3 -42.19 -26.42 30.16
CA SER A 3 -41.34 -25.76 29.12
C SER A 3 -40.61 -24.48 29.62
N LYS A 4 -40.07 -24.48 30.86
CA LYS A 4 -39.28 -23.35 31.41
C LYS A 4 -37.92 -23.74 32.02
N ARG A 5 -37.20 -24.74 31.49
CA ARG A 5 -35.93 -25.23 32.09
C ARG A 5 -34.59 -24.94 31.36
N PRO A 6 -34.50 -24.58 30.06
CA PRO A 6 -33.18 -24.29 29.44
C PRO A 6 -32.58 -22.92 29.83
N GLN A 7 -33.41 -21.87 29.92
CA GLN A 7 -32.93 -20.51 30.19
C GLN A 7 -32.39 -20.30 31.61
N ASN A 8 -32.91 -21.04 32.60
CA ASN A 8 -32.46 -20.91 34.00
C ASN A 8 -31.07 -21.52 34.23
N LEU A 9 -30.69 -22.57 33.49
CA LEU A 9 -29.37 -23.21 33.69
C LEU A 9 -28.22 -22.36 33.14
N ALA A 10 -28.44 -21.65 32.03
CA ALA A 10 -27.43 -20.79 31.41
C ALA A 10 -27.18 -19.53 32.25
N ALA A 11 -28.24 -18.94 32.81
CA ALA A 11 -28.17 -17.79 33.69
C ALA A 11 -27.43 -18.12 35.01
N VAL A 12 -27.70 -19.29 35.60
CA VAL A 12 -26.99 -19.77 36.80
C VAL A 12 -25.51 -19.98 36.51
N ARG A 13 -25.15 -20.66 35.41
CA ARG A 13 -23.75 -20.85 35.01
C ARG A 13 -23.02 -19.54 34.72
N ALA A 14 -23.69 -18.56 34.14
CA ALA A 14 -23.12 -17.24 33.89
C ALA A 14 -22.86 -16.47 35.19
N ALA A 15 -23.79 -16.54 36.16
CA ALA A 15 -23.65 -15.92 37.47
C ALA A 15 -22.49 -16.55 38.27
N GLU A 16 -22.38 -17.88 38.28
CA GLU A 16 -21.27 -18.61 38.91
C GLU A 16 -19.92 -18.24 38.27
N ALA A 17 -19.86 -18.15 36.94
CA ALA A 17 -18.66 -17.75 36.21
C ALA A 17 -18.26 -16.29 36.43
N SER A 18 -19.22 -15.39 36.65
CA SER A 18 -18.96 -13.98 37.02
C SER A 18 -18.34 -13.89 38.40
N GLN A 19 -18.93 -14.58 39.37
CA GLN A 19 -18.45 -14.58 40.75
C GLN A 19 -17.05 -15.19 40.87
N GLN A 20 -16.77 -16.29 40.15
CA GLN A 20 -15.43 -16.87 40.10
C GLN A 20 -14.39 -15.89 39.55
N ARG A 21 -14.72 -15.12 38.50
CA ARG A 21 -13.80 -14.10 37.95
C ARG A 21 -13.52 -12.98 38.94
N PHE A 22 -14.54 -12.51 39.65
CA PHE A 22 -14.39 -11.50 40.69
C PHE A 22 -13.47 -11.98 41.82
N PHE A 23 -13.65 -13.24 42.25
CA PHE A 23 -12.82 -13.87 43.27
C PHE A 23 -11.37 -14.04 42.82
N GLN A 24 -11.16 -14.46 41.56
CA GLN A 24 -9.82 -14.54 40.97
C GLN A 24 -9.14 -13.17 40.88
N ALA A 25 -9.87 -12.11 40.57
CA ALA A 25 -9.33 -10.76 40.53
C ALA A 25 -8.81 -10.32 41.90
N TYR A 26 -9.56 -10.62 42.98
CA TYR A 26 -9.10 -10.40 44.34
C TYR A 26 -7.83 -11.21 44.64
N GLN A 27 -7.84 -12.52 44.39
CA GLN A 27 -6.67 -13.40 44.65
C GLN A 27 -5.43 -13.05 43.82
N SER A 28 -5.60 -12.39 42.68
CA SER A 28 -4.48 -11.97 41.84
C SER A 28 -3.64 -10.84 42.43
N LEU A 29 -4.17 -10.13 43.44
CA LEU A 29 -3.45 -9.11 44.16
C LEU A 29 -2.57 -9.74 45.26
N PRO A 30 -1.37 -9.23 45.49
CA PRO A 30 -0.44 -9.78 46.47
C PRO A 30 -0.93 -9.54 47.90
N GLY A 31 -0.66 -10.50 48.79
CA GLY A 31 -0.92 -10.36 50.24
C GLY A 31 -2.40 -10.47 50.66
N GLN A 32 -3.30 -10.85 49.75
CA GLN A 32 -4.73 -10.86 50.03
C GLN A 32 -5.15 -12.01 50.96
N PRO A 33 -5.84 -11.73 52.08
CA PRO A 33 -6.34 -12.78 52.97
C PRO A 33 -7.45 -13.57 52.29
N TRP A 34 -7.40 -14.90 52.39
CA TRP A 34 -8.43 -15.80 51.88
C TRP A 34 -9.04 -16.63 53.00
N THR A 35 -10.04 -16.07 53.68
CA THR A 35 -10.78 -16.72 54.77
C THR A 35 -12.26 -16.88 54.42
N PRO A 36 -13.02 -17.73 55.13
CA PRO A 36 -14.47 -17.85 54.95
C PRO A 36 -15.21 -16.50 55.08
N GLU A 37 -14.76 -15.65 56.01
CA GLU A 37 -15.34 -14.33 56.24
C GLU A 37 -15.11 -13.38 55.05
N VAL A 38 -13.88 -13.33 54.53
CA VAL A 38 -13.54 -12.54 53.33
C VAL A 38 -14.30 -13.06 52.11
N THR A 39 -14.44 -14.38 51.98
CA THR A 39 -15.18 -14.99 50.87
C THR A 39 -16.66 -14.58 50.89
N GLU A 40 -17.27 -14.49 52.07
CA GLU A 40 -18.65 -14.01 52.24
C GLU A 40 -18.75 -12.50 51.97
N GLN A 41 -17.81 -11.70 52.45
CA GLN A 41 -17.74 -10.26 52.13
C GLN A 41 -17.62 -10.00 50.63
N LEU A 42 -16.77 -10.76 49.92
CA LEU A 42 -16.63 -10.66 48.47
C LEU A 42 -17.90 -11.09 47.73
N ARG A 43 -18.64 -12.09 48.25
CA ARG A 43 -19.94 -12.49 47.69
C ARG A 43 -20.96 -11.36 47.83
N GLN A 44 -21.06 -10.76 49.01
CA GLN A 44 -21.96 -9.63 49.27
C GLN A 44 -21.63 -8.41 48.41
N LEU A 45 -20.32 -8.09 48.26
CA LEU A 45 -19.86 -7.02 47.39
C LEU A 45 -20.15 -7.30 45.91
N HIS A 46 -19.92 -8.54 45.44
CA HIS A 46 -20.26 -8.92 44.08
C HIS A 46 -21.74 -8.73 43.79
N ASP A 47 -22.61 -9.07 44.74
CA ASP A 47 -24.06 -8.93 44.57
C ASP A 47 -24.52 -7.47 44.66
N SER A 48 -23.89 -6.63 45.50
CA SER A 48 -24.22 -5.20 45.60
C SER A 48 -23.85 -4.41 44.34
N LEU A 49 -22.81 -4.83 43.61
CA LEU A 49 -22.36 -4.16 42.38
C LEU A 49 -23.14 -4.56 41.12
N LYS A 50 -24.20 -5.38 41.22
CA LYS A 50 -25.04 -5.76 40.06
C LYS A 50 -25.98 -4.65 39.57
N THR A 51 -25.91 -3.47 40.18
CA THR A 51 -26.66 -2.26 39.83
C THR A 51 -26.13 -1.59 38.56
N ARG A 52 -26.77 -0.49 38.15
CA ARG A 52 -26.38 0.32 36.98
C ARG A 52 -26.27 1.81 37.33
N GLU A 53 -26.02 2.13 38.60
CA GLU A 53 -26.02 3.51 39.10
C GLU A 53 -24.93 4.36 38.43
N ILE A 54 -23.80 3.74 38.06
CA ILE A 54 -22.73 4.43 37.34
C ILE A 54 -23.16 4.77 35.92
N ALA A 55 -23.80 3.83 35.23
CA ALA A 55 -24.32 4.07 33.88
C ALA A 55 -25.37 5.19 33.89
N GLU A 56 -26.28 5.18 34.87
CA GLU A 56 -27.29 6.24 35.04
C GLU A 56 -26.64 7.59 35.35
N ALA A 57 -25.62 7.62 36.22
CA ALA A 57 -24.87 8.83 36.54
C ALA A 57 -24.07 9.40 35.36
N LEU A 58 -23.57 8.54 34.47
CA LEU A 58 -22.89 8.92 33.23
C LEU A 58 -23.88 9.44 32.20
N LEU A 59 -25.03 8.77 32.04
CA LEU A 59 -26.09 9.20 31.13
C LEU A 59 -26.66 10.57 31.55
N GLY A 60 -26.85 10.80 32.85
CA GLY A 60 -27.30 12.07 33.40
C GLY A 60 -26.33 13.25 33.23
N GLN A 61 -25.13 13.03 32.67
CA GLN A 61 -24.21 14.12 32.30
C GLN A 61 -24.53 14.75 30.95
N TYR A 62 -25.38 14.12 30.13
CA TYR A 62 -25.73 14.60 28.81
C TYR A 62 -27.10 15.26 28.79
N ASP A 63 -27.21 16.28 27.95
CA ASP A 63 -28.49 16.86 27.59
C ASP A 63 -29.32 15.88 26.76
N VAL A 64 -30.60 15.75 27.10
CA VAL A 64 -31.50 14.76 26.47
C VAL A 64 -31.77 15.12 25.01
N ASP A 65 -31.97 16.41 24.71
CA ASP A 65 -32.26 16.88 23.36
C ASP A 65 -31.03 16.67 22.46
N LEU A 66 -29.82 16.95 22.98
CA LEU A 66 -28.57 16.63 22.29
C LEU A 66 -28.44 15.14 21.93
N LEU A 67 -28.78 14.24 22.84
CA LEU A 67 -28.73 12.79 22.58
C LEU A 67 -29.78 12.35 21.56
N LEU A 68 -30.97 12.95 21.57
CA LEU A 68 -32.03 12.67 20.61
C LEU A 68 -31.63 13.11 19.20
N ASP A 69 -31.08 14.32 19.05
CA ASP A 69 -30.56 14.84 17.79
C ASP A 69 -29.41 13.99 17.25
N LEU A 70 -28.46 13.61 18.13
CA LEU A 70 -27.33 12.78 17.74
C LEU A 70 -27.78 11.39 17.29
N ARG A 71 -28.78 10.81 17.96
CA ARG A 71 -29.37 9.53 17.56
C ARG A 71 -29.97 9.62 16.16
N GLN A 72 -30.73 10.68 15.87
CA GLN A 72 -31.34 10.85 14.55
C GLN A 72 -30.25 10.97 13.47
N LYS A 73 -29.25 11.82 13.70
CA LYS A 73 -28.08 11.95 12.80
C LYS A 73 -27.37 10.62 12.58
N ALA A 74 -27.20 9.81 13.62
CA ALA A 74 -26.56 8.50 13.52
C ALA A 74 -27.40 7.51 12.70
N ALA A 75 -28.73 7.57 12.79
CA ALA A 75 -29.62 6.76 11.95
C ALA A 75 -29.57 7.21 10.48
N ASP A 76 -29.61 8.52 10.22
CA ASP A 76 -29.55 9.09 8.87
C ASP A 76 -28.21 8.77 8.19
N GLU A 77 -27.11 8.90 8.94
CA GLU A 77 -25.77 8.57 8.45
C GLU A 77 -25.62 7.06 8.16
N HIS A 78 -26.20 6.21 9.01
CA HIS A 78 -26.21 4.78 8.79
C HIS A 78 -26.93 4.40 7.49
N GLU A 79 -28.08 5.01 7.23
CA GLU A 79 -28.82 4.82 5.98
C GLU A 79 -28.00 5.33 4.77
N ALA A 80 -27.33 6.48 4.90
CA ALA A 80 -26.47 7.01 3.86
C ALA A 80 -25.32 6.05 3.52
N LEU A 81 -24.65 5.48 4.53
CA LEU A 81 -23.62 4.46 4.35
C LEU A 81 -24.15 3.25 3.58
N GLU A 82 -25.31 2.71 3.96
CA GLU A 82 -25.93 1.58 3.24
C GLU A 82 -26.13 1.89 1.75
N ARG A 83 -26.70 3.07 1.45
CA ARG A 83 -26.94 3.51 0.07
C ARG A 83 -25.63 3.64 -0.72
N ILE A 84 -24.60 4.22 -0.13
CA ILE A 84 -23.27 4.39 -0.76
C ILE A 84 -22.67 3.01 -1.08
N TYR A 85 -22.65 2.09 -0.12
CA TYR A 85 -22.04 0.78 -0.33
C TYR A 85 -22.79 -0.06 -1.38
N LEU A 86 -24.13 -0.05 -1.36
CA LEU A 86 -24.94 -0.72 -2.37
C LEU A 86 -24.71 -0.13 -3.76
N ALA A 87 -24.74 1.21 -3.90
CA ALA A 87 -24.54 1.88 -5.18
C ALA A 87 -23.15 1.60 -5.76
N ARG A 88 -22.11 1.63 -4.93
CA ARG A 88 -20.74 1.33 -5.37
C ARG A 88 -20.54 -0.13 -5.75
N MET A 89 -21.11 -1.07 -5.00
CA MET A 89 -21.02 -2.50 -5.34
C MET A 89 -21.80 -2.84 -6.62
N GLN A 90 -22.95 -2.19 -6.85
CA GLN A 90 -23.70 -2.28 -8.10
C GLN A 90 -22.87 -1.75 -9.29
N SER A 91 -22.29 -0.56 -9.14
CA SER A 91 -21.40 0.02 -10.15
C SER A 91 -20.17 -0.86 -10.42
N PHE A 92 -19.59 -1.46 -9.37
CA PHE A 92 -18.51 -2.44 -9.53
C PHE A 92 -18.95 -3.65 -10.34
N ALA A 93 -20.13 -4.21 -10.07
CA ALA A 93 -20.67 -5.35 -10.79
C ALA A 93 -20.87 -5.08 -12.29
N GLU A 94 -21.23 -3.84 -12.65
CA GLU A 94 -21.37 -3.39 -14.04
C GLU A 94 -20.01 -3.21 -14.73
N LEU A 95 -19.02 -2.68 -14.01
CA LEU A 95 -17.74 -2.25 -14.58
C LEU A 95 -16.63 -3.31 -14.56
N ALA A 96 -16.65 -4.25 -13.62
CA ALA A 96 -15.59 -5.25 -13.44
C ALA A 96 -15.63 -6.34 -14.53
N ASP A 97 -14.46 -6.81 -14.94
CA ASP A 97 -14.32 -7.96 -15.84
C ASP A 97 -14.56 -9.31 -15.12
N SER A 98 -14.50 -10.42 -15.87
CA SER A 98 -14.77 -11.76 -15.33
C SER A 98 -13.74 -12.23 -14.31
N ASP A 99 -12.46 -11.88 -14.49
CA ASP A 99 -11.37 -12.34 -13.63
C ASP A 99 -11.45 -11.62 -12.29
N LEU A 100 -11.68 -10.31 -12.29
CA LEU A 100 -11.88 -9.50 -11.09
C LEU A 100 -13.17 -9.91 -10.33
N LYS A 101 -14.26 -10.22 -11.05
CA LYS A 101 -15.49 -10.78 -10.46
C LYS A 101 -15.23 -12.11 -9.75
N SER A 102 -14.53 -13.02 -10.42
CA SER A 102 -14.19 -14.34 -9.88
C SER A 102 -13.27 -14.22 -8.65
N THR A 103 -12.30 -13.30 -8.72
CA THR A 103 -11.40 -12.97 -7.61
C THR A 103 -12.18 -12.50 -6.38
N VAL A 104 -13.18 -11.62 -6.54
CA VAL A 104 -14.05 -11.19 -5.43
C VAL A 104 -14.81 -12.38 -4.83
N HIS A 105 -15.49 -13.20 -5.65
CA HIS A 105 -16.21 -14.38 -5.14
C HIS A 105 -15.28 -15.32 -4.38
N GLU A 106 -14.07 -15.54 -4.88
CA GLU A 106 -13.11 -16.43 -4.24
C GLU A 106 -12.55 -15.83 -2.95
N SER A 107 -12.29 -14.52 -2.91
CA SER A 107 -11.91 -13.79 -1.70
C SER A 107 -12.96 -13.98 -0.60
N LEU A 108 -14.23 -13.76 -0.94
CA LEU A 108 -15.35 -13.89 -0.02
C LEU A 108 -15.40 -15.30 0.57
N LEU A 109 -15.19 -16.33 -0.26
CA LEU A 109 -15.15 -17.71 0.20
C LEU A 109 -13.96 -17.97 1.14
N LEU A 110 -12.74 -17.68 0.70
CA LEU A 110 -11.50 -18.05 1.40
C LEU A 110 -11.35 -17.34 2.75
N PHE A 111 -11.85 -16.11 2.89
CA PHE A 111 -11.87 -15.42 4.17
C PHE A 111 -13.07 -15.79 5.04
N HIS A 112 -14.20 -16.20 4.45
CA HIS A 112 -15.37 -16.63 5.22
C HIS A 112 -15.18 -17.99 5.89
N VAL A 113 -14.38 -18.90 5.32
CA VAL A 113 -14.15 -20.26 5.87
C VAL A 113 -12.71 -20.46 6.34
N ASN A 114 -12.48 -21.39 7.27
CA ASN A 114 -11.13 -21.81 7.67
C ASN A 114 -11.07 -23.29 8.13
N PRO A 115 -11.38 -24.26 7.24
CA PRO A 115 -11.28 -25.68 7.58
C PRO A 115 -9.81 -26.12 7.60
N THR A 116 -9.26 -26.27 8.80
CA THR A 116 -7.83 -26.59 9.02
C THR A 116 -7.45 -28.02 8.64
N ASP A 117 -8.43 -28.88 8.35
CA ASP A 117 -8.27 -30.28 7.98
C ASP A 117 -8.19 -30.52 6.47
N LEU A 118 -8.36 -29.47 5.64
CA LEU A 118 -8.26 -29.60 4.18
C LEU A 118 -6.80 -29.68 3.71
N PRO A 119 -6.53 -30.47 2.65
CA PRO A 119 -5.21 -30.50 2.04
C PRO A 119 -4.88 -29.16 1.36
N PRO A 120 -3.58 -28.86 1.16
CA PRO A 120 -3.16 -27.69 0.41
C PRO A 120 -3.77 -27.64 -1.00
N PHE A 121 -4.06 -26.43 -1.47
CA PHE A 121 -4.59 -26.18 -2.80
C PHE A 121 -3.50 -26.36 -3.84
N VAL A 122 -3.80 -27.08 -4.92
CA VAL A 122 -2.87 -27.28 -6.04
C VAL A 122 -3.39 -26.54 -7.26
N LEU A 123 -2.59 -25.61 -7.79
CA LEU A 123 -2.88 -24.85 -8.99
C LEU A 123 -1.98 -25.33 -10.13
N GLU A 124 -2.59 -25.74 -11.25
CA GLU A 124 -1.88 -26.12 -12.48
C GLU A 124 -2.06 -25.03 -13.53
N GLN A 125 -0.98 -24.56 -14.16
CA GLN A 125 -0.99 -23.51 -15.16
C GLN A 125 -0.23 -23.91 -16.41
N THR A 126 -0.74 -23.52 -17.58
CA THR A 126 -0.02 -23.73 -18.84
C THR A 126 1.05 -22.65 -19.01
N VAL A 127 2.33 -23.04 -18.96
CA VAL A 127 3.49 -22.13 -19.14
C VAL A 127 4.00 -22.07 -20.57
N GLY A 128 3.47 -22.91 -21.47
CA GLY A 128 3.83 -22.89 -22.88
C GLY A 128 3.15 -24.00 -23.66
N TYR A 129 3.43 -24.08 -24.95
CA TYR A 129 3.02 -25.19 -25.80
C TYR A 129 4.26 -25.82 -26.41
N ASP A 130 4.32 -27.15 -26.41
CA ASP A 130 5.36 -27.86 -27.14
C ASP A 130 5.12 -27.80 -28.66
N GLU A 131 6.04 -28.36 -29.44
CA GLU A 131 5.95 -28.37 -30.91
C GLU A 131 4.75 -29.11 -31.47
N ASP A 132 4.14 -30.01 -30.69
CA ASP A 132 2.93 -30.71 -31.07
C ASP A 132 1.67 -29.88 -30.74
N GLY A 133 1.84 -28.67 -30.22
CA GLY A 133 0.76 -27.79 -29.77
C GLY A 133 0.13 -28.21 -28.44
N LYS A 134 0.79 -29.05 -27.63
CA LYS A 134 0.26 -29.48 -26.32
C LYS A 134 0.77 -28.59 -25.18
N PRO A 135 -0.06 -28.30 -24.17
CA PRO A 135 0.29 -27.40 -23.07
C PRO A 135 1.34 -28.01 -22.12
N ILE A 136 2.36 -27.23 -21.77
CA ILE A 136 3.34 -27.51 -20.71
C ILE A 136 2.78 -26.96 -19.40
N LEU A 137 2.70 -27.79 -18.35
CA LEU A 137 2.09 -27.41 -17.07
C LEU A 137 3.13 -27.09 -15.98
N ASP A 138 2.96 -25.97 -15.29
CA ASP A 138 3.57 -25.65 -13.99
C ASP A 138 2.56 -25.91 -12.86
N SER A 139 3.01 -26.40 -11.71
CA SER A 139 2.15 -26.73 -10.58
C SER A 139 2.64 -26.06 -9.30
N SER A 140 1.74 -25.45 -8.53
CA SER A 140 2.06 -24.81 -7.24
C SER A 140 1.06 -25.17 -6.16
N THR A 141 1.55 -25.19 -4.92
CA THR A 141 0.80 -25.68 -3.76
C THR A 141 0.68 -24.60 -2.70
N PHE A 142 -0.52 -24.39 -2.15
CA PHE A 142 -0.84 -23.31 -1.21
C PHE A 142 -1.56 -23.82 0.03
N ASN A 143 -1.05 -23.52 1.23
CA ASN A 143 -1.70 -23.88 2.50
C ASN A 143 -2.58 -22.71 3.00
N VAL A 144 -3.81 -22.64 2.50
CA VAL A 144 -4.69 -21.47 2.66
C VAL A 144 -5.32 -21.34 4.05
N PHE A 145 -5.38 -22.43 4.84
CA PHE A 145 -6.13 -22.48 6.10
C PHE A 145 -5.24 -22.75 7.31
N PRO A 146 -4.45 -21.77 7.78
CA PRO A 146 -3.63 -21.94 8.97
C PRO A 146 -4.49 -22.12 10.22
N GLU A 147 -3.95 -22.86 11.20
CA GLU A 147 -4.59 -23.09 12.49
C GLU A 147 -4.76 -21.76 13.25
N ASN A 148 -5.88 -21.60 13.96
CA ASN A 148 -6.22 -20.40 14.73
C ASN A 148 -6.42 -19.10 13.92
N ALA A 149 -6.43 -19.15 12.58
CA ALA A 149 -6.87 -18.01 11.78
C ALA A 149 -8.39 -17.82 11.88
N TYR A 150 -8.80 -16.56 11.93
CA TYR A 150 -10.20 -16.17 11.95
C TYR A 150 -10.91 -16.39 10.61
N ALA A 151 -12.21 -16.59 10.72
CA ALA A 151 -13.15 -16.86 9.65
C ALA A 151 -14.50 -16.22 9.97
N GLY A 152 -15.42 -16.28 9.02
CA GLY A 152 -16.75 -15.72 9.13
C GLY A 152 -16.74 -14.21 8.90
N ILE A 153 -17.17 -13.79 7.71
CA ILE A 153 -17.41 -12.39 7.35
C ILE A 153 -18.83 -12.02 7.79
N ASP A 154 -18.95 -10.98 8.61
CA ASP A 154 -20.24 -10.43 9.02
C ASP A 154 -21.00 -9.90 7.80
N GLY A 155 -22.27 -10.25 7.63
CA GLY A 155 -23.04 -9.79 6.47
C GLY A 155 -22.45 -10.18 5.10
N LEU A 156 -21.87 -11.38 4.96
CA LEU A 156 -21.17 -11.89 3.76
C LEU A 156 -21.77 -11.47 2.41
N GLU A 157 -23.09 -11.57 2.24
CA GLU A 157 -23.77 -11.31 0.96
C GLU A 157 -24.60 -10.00 0.96
N ARG A 158 -24.46 -9.16 2.00
CA ARG A 158 -25.36 -8.01 2.25
C ARG A 158 -25.36 -7.00 1.10
N PHE A 159 -24.19 -6.69 0.58
CA PHE A 159 -24.01 -5.68 -0.47
C PHE A 159 -23.88 -6.26 -1.87
N LEU A 160 -23.93 -7.59 -2.01
CA LEU A 160 -23.84 -8.23 -3.31
C LEU A 160 -25.13 -7.95 -4.11
N PRO A 161 -25.02 -7.35 -5.32
CA PRO A 161 -26.18 -7.15 -6.17
C PRO A 161 -26.72 -8.50 -6.67
N PRO A 162 -27.98 -8.56 -7.15
CA PRO A 162 -28.59 -9.81 -7.61
C PRO A 162 -27.72 -10.58 -8.62
N ALA A 163 -27.04 -9.87 -9.53
CA ALA A 163 -26.14 -10.47 -10.52
C ALA A 163 -24.93 -11.21 -9.91
N PHE A 164 -24.50 -10.83 -8.71
CA PHE A 164 -23.42 -11.50 -7.96
C PHE A 164 -23.94 -12.53 -6.97
N LYS A 165 -25.22 -12.49 -6.62
CA LYS A 165 -25.81 -13.38 -5.62
C LYS A 165 -26.49 -14.59 -6.24
N GLU A 166 -27.16 -14.39 -7.37
CA GLU A 166 -28.08 -15.35 -7.98
C GLU A 166 -27.58 -15.84 -9.35
N GLY A 167 -28.26 -16.85 -9.90
CA GLY A 167 -27.94 -17.42 -11.21
C GLY A 167 -26.74 -18.38 -11.23
N SER A 168 -26.33 -18.78 -12.44
CA SER A 168 -25.22 -19.71 -12.65
C SER A 168 -23.84 -19.13 -12.29
N GLU A 169 -23.71 -17.81 -12.37
CA GLU A 169 -22.49 -17.06 -12.08
C GLU A 169 -22.50 -16.39 -10.69
N GLY A 170 -23.58 -16.54 -9.91
CA GLY A 170 -23.69 -15.99 -8.55
C GLY A 170 -22.75 -16.67 -7.56
N PHE A 171 -22.36 -15.96 -6.50
CA PHE A 171 -21.38 -16.35 -5.48
C PHE A 171 -21.56 -17.78 -4.95
N ARG A 172 -22.78 -18.16 -4.55
CA ARG A 172 -23.04 -19.52 -4.04
C ARG A 172 -22.94 -20.59 -5.13
N SER A 173 -23.34 -20.28 -6.37
CA SER A 173 -23.17 -21.19 -7.51
C SER A 173 -21.68 -21.34 -7.87
N PHE A 174 -20.94 -20.23 -7.89
CA PHE A 174 -19.49 -20.19 -8.07
C PHE A 174 -18.78 -21.05 -7.01
N ALA A 175 -19.11 -20.88 -5.73
CA ALA A 175 -18.52 -21.66 -4.65
C ALA A 175 -18.83 -23.17 -4.80
N ARG A 176 -20.08 -23.55 -5.12
CA ARG A 176 -20.44 -24.96 -5.34
C ARG A 176 -19.74 -25.57 -6.55
N LYS A 177 -19.56 -24.80 -7.62
CA LYS A 177 -18.93 -25.24 -8.87
C LYS A 177 -17.42 -25.44 -8.71
N ASN A 178 -16.74 -24.47 -8.10
CA ASN A 178 -15.28 -24.44 -8.03
C ASN A 178 -14.72 -25.04 -6.72
N TYR A 179 -15.49 -24.99 -5.62
CA TYR A 179 -15.06 -25.37 -4.27
C TYR A 179 -16.15 -26.16 -3.52
N PRO A 180 -16.60 -27.32 -4.03
CA PRO A 180 -17.72 -28.06 -3.45
C PRO A 180 -17.52 -28.45 -1.99
N LEU A 181 -16.27 -28.71 -1.57
CA LEU A 181 -15.92 -29.02 -0.18
C LEU A 181 -16.11 -27.81 0.76
N LEU A 182 -15.79 -26.60 0.29
CA LEU A 182 -15.97 -25.36 1.07
C LEU A 182 -17.41 -24.87 1.02
N ALA A 183 -18.11 -25.08 -0.10
CA ALA A 183 -19.47 -24.61 -0.27
C ALA A 183 -20.44 -25.18 0.79
N GLY A 184 -20.16 -26.38 1.30
CA GLY A 184 -20.94 -27.01 2.37
C GLY A 184 -20.75 -26.37 3.76
N THR A 185 -19.70 -25.57 3.96
CA THR A 185 -19.40 -24.91 5.24
C THR A 185 -19.71 -23.41 5.24
N LEU A 186 -20.24 -22.88 4.14
CA LEU A 186 -20.65 -21.46 4.02
C LEU A 186 -21.70 -21.04 5.06
N ASP A 187 -22.52 -21.98 5.52
CA ASP A 187 -23.58 -21.69 6.50
C ASP A 187 -23.19 -22.08 7.94
N SER A 188 -21.98 -22.59 8.17
CA SER A 188 -21.59 -23.27 9.43
C SER A 188 -20.72 -22.44 10.38
N THR A 189 -20.50 -21.14 10.15
CA THR A 189 -19.65 -20.33 11.04
C THR A 189 -20.43 -19.81 12.26
N GLU A 190 -20.11 -20.28 13.47
CA GLU A 190 -20.86 -19.95 14.69
C GLU A 190 -20.61 -18.54 15.25
N THR A 191 -19.65 -17.76 14.73
CA THR A 191 -19.55 -16.31 14.98
C THR A 191 -18.68 -15.61 13.92
N PRO A 192 -19.10 -14.48 13.32
CA PRO A 192 -18.27 -13.74 12.38
C PRO A 192 -17.19 -12.94 13.12
N HIS A 193 -15.92 -13.21 12.80
CA HIS A 193 -14.76 -12.48 13.35
C HIS A 193 -14.24 -11.40 12.41
N ILE A 194 -14.46 -11.56 11.11
CA ILE A 194 -14.12 -10.56 10.09
C ILE A 194 -15.32 -9.63 9.95
N ARG A 195 -15.15 -8.35 10.26
CA ARG A 195 -16.24 -7.35 10.26
C ARG A 195 -16.55 -6.81 8.87
N ALA A 196 -15.52 -6.69 8.05
CA ALA A 196 -15.68 -6.28 6.67
C ALA A 196 -14.49 -6.74 5.82
N LEU A 197 -14.78 -6.98 4.55
CA LEU A 197 -13.82 -6.98 3.47
C LEU A 197 -14.11 -5.75 2.63
N THR A 198 -13.17 -4.82 2.56
CA THR A 198 -13.34 -3.57 1.80
C THR A 198 -12.21 -3.36 0.82
N THR A 199 -12.38 -2.53 -0.20
CA THR A 199 -11.30 -2.17 -1.12
C THR A 199 -10.91 -0.72 -0.96
N ILE A 200 -9.62 -0.47 -0.92
CA ILE A 200 -9.03 0.86 -0.98
C ILE A 200 -9.04 1.33 -2.45
N GLY A 201 -9.32 2.61 -2.71
CA GLY A 201 -9.23 3.17 -4.05
C GLY A 201 -10.53 3.24 -4.84
N SER A 202 -10.44 3.14 -6.18
CA SER A 202 -11.46 3.64 -7.10
C SER A 202 -12.48 2.60 -7.59
N LEU A 203 -12.42 1.35 -7.10
CA LEU A 203 -13.35 0.29 -7.49
C LEU A 203 -14.81 0.68 -7.22
N GLY A 204 -15.68 0.40 -8.19
CA GLY A 204 -17.09 0.78 -8.15
C GLY A 204 -17.39 2.28 -8.30
N GLY A 205 -16.38 3.11 -8.48
CA GLY A 205 -16.51 4.56 -8.69
C GLY A 205 -16.27 5.01 -10.13
N ILE A 206 -16.29 6.32 -10.37
CA ILE A 206 -15.94 6.94 -11.68
C ILE A 206 -14.48 6.64 -12.07
N GLY A 207 -13.61 6.43 -11.08
CA GLY A 207 -12.21 6.07 -11.30
C GLY A 207 -11.94 4.58 -11.52
N HIS A 208 -12.96 3.72 -11.56
CA HIS A 208 -12.80 2.28 -11.82
C HIS A 208 -12.41 2.04 -13.29
N LYS A 209 -11.31 1.32 -13.51
CA LYS A 209 -10.77 0.93 -14.82
C LYS A 209 -10.91 -0.58 -15.04
N PRO A 210 -10.98 -1.07 -16.28
CA PRO A 210 -11.04 -2.52 -16.55
C PRO A 210 -9.87 -3.31 -15.98
N ASP A 211 -8.68 -2.70 -15.90
CA ASP A 211 -7.44 -3.26 -15.36
C ASP A 211 -7.14 -2.74 -13.93
N SER A 212 -8.17 -2.45 -13.12
CA SER A 212 -7.95 -1.96 -11.76
C SER A 212 -7.47 -3.08 -10.84
N ASP A 213 -6.43 -2.76 -10.07
CA ASP A 213 -5.92 -3.58 -8.97
C ASP A 213 -6.98 -3.72 -7.85
N MET A 214 -7.00 -4.87 -7.19
CA MET A 214 -7.85 -5.11 -6.03
C MET A 214 -7.06 -5.00 -4.73
N ASP A 215 -6.97 -3.78 -4.20
CA ASP A 215 -6.35 -3.47 -2.91
C ASP A 215 -7.35 -3.67 -1.76
N ALA A 216 -7.44 -4.87 -1.19
CA ALA A 216 -8.48 -5.23 -0.23
C ALA A 216 -8.02 -5.21 1.25
N GLN A 217 -8.79 -4.58 2.14
CA GLN A 217 -8.61 -4.61 3.59
C GLN A 217 -9.46 -5.72 4.22
N VAL A 218 -8.80 -6.63 4.94
CA VAL A 218 -9.43 -7.62 5.82
C VAL A 218 -9.54 -7.02 7.22
N ILE A 219 -10.74 -6.55 7.57
CA ILE A 219 -10.97 -5.82 8.82
C ILE A 219 -11.46 -6.77 9.90
N VAL A 220 -10.67 -6.89 10.98
CA VAL A 220 -10.95 -7.78 12.10
C VAL A 220 -11.19 -6.96 13.37
N GLU A 221 -12.29 -7.26 14.08
CA GLU A 221 -12.53 -6.70 15.41
C GLU A 221 -12.12 -7.72 16.48
N THR A 222 -11.24 -7.29 17.35
CA THR A 222 -10.64 -8.10 18.42
C THR A 222 -11.14 -7.67 19.79
N ILE A 223 -11.82 -6.52 19.90
CA ILE A 223 -12.59 -6.15 21.08
C ILE A 223 -13.82 -7.07 21.18
N PRO A 224 -13.97 -7.83 22.28
CA PRO A 224 -15.13 -8.68 22.48
C PRO A 224 -16.43 -7.88 22.50
N ALA A 225 -17.45 -8.38 21.81
CA ALA A 225 -18.78 -7.79 21.87
C ALA A 225 -19.37 -7.92 23.28
N VAL A 226 -19.82 -6.79 23.83
CA VAL A 226 -20.54 -6.75 25.10
C VAL A 226 -21.94 -7.33 24.88
N LYS A 227 -22.26 -8.48 25.46
CA LYS A 227 -23.57 -9.14 25.24
C LYS A 227 -24.70 -8.42 25.97
N GLN A 228 -24.48 -8.11 27.25
CA GLN A 228 -25.42 -7.39 28.11
C GLN A 228 -24.79 -6.05 28.51
N PRO A 229 -25.59 -4.97 28.62
CA PRO A 229 -25.08 -3.69 29.10
C PRO A 229 -24.33 -3.83 30.43
N TRP A 230 -23.26 -3.05 30.61
CA TRP A 230 -22.43 -3.11 31.82
C TRP A 230 -23.22 -2.74 33.07
N THR A 231 -22.94 -3.51 34.12
CA THR A 231 -23.28 -3.24 35.52
C THR A 231 -22.13 -2.51 36.22
N ASP A 232 -22.36 -2.03 37.43
CA ASP A 232 -21.32 -1.40 38.25
C ASP A 232 -20.17 -2.38 38.56
N LEU A 233 -20.46 -3.68 38.61
CA LEU A 233 -19.49 -4.77 38.73
C LEU A 233 -18.56 -4.84 37.51
N ASP A 234 -19.09 -4.67 36.30
CA ASP A 234 -18.29 -4.68 35.07
C ASP A 234 -17.35 -3.47 35.02
N PHE A 235 -17.84 -2.29 35.41
CA PHE A 235 -16.99 -1.11 35.56
C PHE A 235 -15.91 -1.31 36.64
N PHE A 236 -16.24 -1.97 37.75
CA PHE A 236 -15.25 -2.26 38.79
C PHE A 236 -14.19 -3.27 38.30
N HIS A 237 -14.57 -4.31 37.55
CA HIS A 237 -13.61 -5.19 36.89
C HIS A 237 -12.70 -4.44 35.90
N ALA A 238 -13.26 -3.47 35.16
CA ALA A 238 -12.49 -2.61 34.29
C ALA A 238 -11.48 -1.77 35.09
N LEU A 239 -11.88 -1.23 36.26
CA LEU A 239 -10.99 -0.52 37.17
C LEU A 239 -9.81 -1.38 37.66
N LEU A 240 -10.08 -2.61 38.10
CA LEU A 240 -9.02 -3.54 38.53
C LEU A 240 -8.05 -3.85 37.39
N THR A 241 -8.56 -4.00 36.17
CA THR A 241 -7.73 -4.21 34.97
C THR A 241 -6.87 -2.98 34.66
N TYR A 242 -7.44 -1.78 34.79
CA TYR A 242 -6.70 -0.53 34.62
C TYR A 242 -5.60 -0.37 35.68
N LEU A 243 -5.88 -0.73 36.94
CA LEU A 243 -4.89 -0.74 38.01
C LEU A 243 -3.73 -1.70 37.68
N HIS A 244 -4.04 -2.91 37.20
CA HIS A 244 -3.00 -3.86 36.76
C HIS A 244 -2.12 -3.25 35.66
N ARG A 245 -2.70 -2.57 34.67
CA ARG A 245 -1.95 -1.85 33.63
C ARG A 245 -1.07 -0.73 34.19
N LEU A 246 -1.54 0.03 35.18
CA LEU A 246 -0.75 1.06 35.85
C LEU A 246 0.45 0.47 36.61
N LEU A 247 0.27 -0.67 37.27
CA LEU A 247 1.36 -1.39 37.93
C LEU A 247 2.45 -1.80 36.92
N LEU A 248 2.06 -2.37 35.79
CA LEU A 248 3.00 -2.73 34.72
C LEU A 248 3.76 -1.49 34.20
N THR A 249 3.05 -0.38 34.01
CA THR A 249 3.63 0.89 33.54
C THR A 249 4.61 1.48 34.56
N SER A 250 4.29 1.39 35.85
CA SER A 250 5.19 1.78 36.94
C SER A 250 6.48 0.96 36.95
N ILE A 251 6.40 -0.34 36.65
CA ILE A 251 7.58 -1.22 36.56
C ILE A 251 8.40 -0.89 35.32
N GLU A 252 7.74 -0.71 34.18
CA GLU A 252 8.35 -0.28 32.92
C GLU A 252 9.17 1.01 33.12
N ASN A 253 8.57 2.02 33.75
CA ASN A 253 9.23 3.28 34.09
C ASN A 253 10.41 3.09 35.07
N ALA A 254 10.24 2.24 36.09
CA ALA A 254 11.29 1.96 37.07
C ALA A 254 12.51 1.22 36.47
N LEU A 255 12.32 0.45 35.39
CA LEU A 255 13.41 -0.22 34.69
C LEU A 255 14.28 0.74 33.88
N GLY A 256 13.72 1.85 33.39
CA GLY A 256 14.43 2.83 32.58
C GLY A 256 15.16 2.17 31.40
N GLN A 257 16.48 2.37 31.28
CA GLN A 257 17.29 1.77 30.20
C GLN A 257 17.27 0.23 30.19
N LYS A 258 17.04 -0.44 31.34
CA LYS A 258 16.94 -1.91 31.40
C LYS A 258 15.71 -2.44 30.68
N PHE A 259 14.67 -1.62 30.50
CA PHE A 259 13.49 -2.01 29.74
C PHE A 259 13.82 -2.28 28.26
N ALA A 260 14.80 -1.56 27.70
CA ALA A 260 15.26 -1.81 26.33
C ALA A 260 15.80 -3.23 26.16
N GLN A 261 16.54 -3.75 27.15
CA GLN A 261 17.03 -5.13 27.13
C GLN A 261 15.90 -6.15 27.21
N LEU A 262 14.89 -5.90 28.05
CA LEU A 262 13.70 -6.75 28.14
C LEU A 262 12.93 -6.79 26.82
N ARG A 263 12.80 -5.63 26.16
CA ARG A 263 12.17 -5.51 24.85
C ARG A 263 12.91 -6.31 23.79
N GLU A 264 14.24 -6.24 23.74
CA GLU A 264 15.03 -7.05 22.80
C GLU A 264 14.91 -8.56 23.06
N GLN A 265 14.86 -8.99 24.33
CA GLN A 265 14.58 -10.39 24.66
C GLN A 265 13.19 -10.84 24.18
N ALA A 266 12.17 -10.00 24.36
CA ALA A 266 10.81 -10.27 23.88
C ALA A 266 10.76 -10.33 22.33
N LYS A 267 11.49 -9.46 21.63
CA LYS A 267 11.64 -9.53 20.16
C LYS A 267 12.29 -10.83 19.71
N SER A 268 13.38 -11.26 20.36
CA SER A 268 14.06 -12.52 20.02
C SER A 268 13.13 -13.72 20.17
N LEU A 269 12.37 -13.78 21.27
CA LEU A 269 11.38 -14.83 21.49
C LEU A 269 10.27 -14.82 20.42
N LEU A 270 9.82 -13.63 20.01
CA LEU A 270 8.83 -13.47 18.96
C LEU A 270 9.34 -14.02 17.63
N ARG A 271 10.62 -13.75 17.27
CA ARG A 271 11.27 -14.29 16.07
C ARG A 271 11.38 -15.81 16.13
N GLU A 272 11.70 -16.38 17.29
CA GLU A 272 11.76 -17.84 17.47
C GLU A 272 10.38 -18.50 17.28
N GLN A 273 9.33 -17.89 17.85
CA GLN A 273 7.97 -18.42 17.83
C GLN A 273 7.25 -18.24 16.48
N HIS A 274 7.57 -17.18 15.73
CA HIS A 274 6.82 -16.75 14.55
C HIS A 274 7.77 -16.45 13.39
N HIS A 275 8.41 -17.49 12.84
CA HIS A 275 9.34 -17.35 11.70
C HIS A 275 8.85 -17.98 10.40
N GLU A 276 7.97 -18.98 10.46
CA GLU A 276 7.49 -19.66 9.26
C GLU A 276 6.68 -18.69 8.37
N GLY A 277 6.94 -18.69 7.06
CA GLY A 277 6.26 -17.79 6.11
C GLY A 277 6.61 -16.29 6.20
N LEU A 278 7.57 -15.90 7.05
CA LEU A 278 8.14 -14.54 7.09
C LEU A 278 9.54 -14.50 6.46
N THR A 279 9.85 -13.39 5.79
CA THR A 279 11.18 -13.10 5.28
C THR A 279 12.15 -12.68 6.39
N ARG A 280 13.46 -12.66 6.11
CA ARG A 280 14.47 -12.26 7.11
C ARG A 280 14.28 -10.81 7.56
N GLU A 281 13.76 -9.96 6.69
CA GLU A 281 13.57 -8.53 6.87
C GLU A 281 12.32 -8.27 7.69
N GLU A 282 11.25 -9.02 7.43
CA GLU A 282 10.05 -9.01 8.28
C GLU A 282 10.36 -9.49 9.69
N LEU A 283 11.26 -10.46 9.84
CA LEU A 283 11.78 -10.86 11.14
C LEU A 283 12.55 -9.73 11.84
N ARG A 284 13.22 -8.83 11.10
CA ARG A 284 13.90 -7.66 11.69
C ARG A 284 12.89 -6.69 12.30
N ILE A 285 11.76 -6.46 11.62
CA ILE A 285 10.68 -5.54 12.04
C ILE A 285 9.46 -6.26 12.64
N ILE A 286 9.64 -7.48 13.17
CA ILE A 286 8.55 -8.32 13.67
C ILE A 286 7.73 -7.63 14.77
N GLU A 287 8.32 -6.68 15.50
CA GLU A 287 7.63 -5.84 16.47
C GLU A 287 6.60 -4.87 15.88
N VAL A 288 6.77 -4.50 14.61
CA VAL A 288 5.85 -3.64 13.85
C VAL A 288 4.76 -4.49 13.21
N ILE A 289 5.11 -5.73 12.82
CA ILE A 289 4.18 -6.70 12.21
C ILE A 289 3.24 -7.31 13.25
N LEU A 290 3.78 -7.68 14.42
CA LEU A 290 3.07 -8.34 15.52
C LEU A 290 3.09 -7.49 16.81
N PRO A 291 2.65 -6.22 16.77
CA PRO A 291 2.80 -5.28 17.87
C PRO A 291 1.99 -5.71 19.10
N SER A 292 0.85 -6.36 18.89
CA SER A 292 -0.06 -6.79 19.94
C SER A 292 0.52 -7.99 20.68
N THR A 293 1.04 -8.95 19.91
CA THR A 293 1.75 -10.13 20.43
C THR A 293 2.98 -9.72 21.23
N LEU A 294 3.80 -8.80 20.71
CA LEU A 294 4.95 -8.26 21.43
C LEU A 294 4.54 -7.60 22.75
N ARG A 295 3.52 -6.73 22.74
CA ARG A 295 3.08 -6.06 23.96
C ARG A 295 2.62 -7.07 25.00
N LYS A 296 1.90 -8.12 24.59
CA LYS A 296 1.45 -9.16 25.51
C LYS A 296 2.61 -9.96 26.12
N LEU A 297 3.64 -10.27 25.34
CA LEU A 297 4.86 -10.91 25.84
C LEU A 297 5.56 -10.03 26.89
N LEU A 298 5.71 -8.73 26.60
CA LEU A 298 6.28 -7.76 27.52
C LEU A 298 5.49 -7.67 28.83
N ASP A 299 4.16 -7.58 28.75
CA ASP A 299 3.29 -7.51 29.92
C ASP A 299 3.44 -8.75 30.81
N ASN A 300 3.50 -9.94 30.22
CA ASN A 300 3.72 -11.18 30.94
C ASN A 300 5.09 -11.19 31.64
N GLN A 301 6.13 -10.65 31.01
CA GLN A 301 7.46 -10.53 31.60
C GLN A 301 7.50 -9.50 32.73
N LEU A 302 6.91 -8.33 32.53
CA LEU A 302 6.77 -7.27 33.55
C LEU A 302 6.00 -7.79 34.77
N TRP A 303 4.93 -8.54 34.55
CA TRP A 303 4.17 -9.17 35.63
C TRP A 303 5.00 -10.21 36.40
N LYS A 304 5.78 -11.04 35.71
CA LYS A 304 6.73 -11.96 36.38
C LYS A 304 7.77 -11.19 37.20
N LEU A 305 8.23 -10.03 36.74
CA LEU A 305 9.15 -9.18 37.51
C LEU A 305 8.48 -8.57 38.73
N PHE A 306 7.20 -8.18 38.63
CA PHE A 306 6.41 -7.73 39.78
C PHE A 306 6.35 -8.81 40.86
N LEU A 307 5.92 -10.02 40.48
CA LEU A 307 5.72 -11.14 41.41
C LEU A 307 7.03 -11.63 42.07
N LYS A 308 8.20 -11.35 41.48
CA LYS A 308 9.51 -11.68 42.06
C LYS A 308 9.98 -10.70 43.14
N ARG A 309 9.33 -9.55 43.30
CA ARG A 309 9.68 -8.58 44.34
C ARG A 309 9.30 -9.10 45.74
N PRO A 310 9.95 -8.65 46.82
CA PRO A 310 9.49 -8.92 48.18
C PRO A 310 8.04 -8.49 48.40
N ALA A 311 7.27 -9.23 49.20
CA ALA A 311 5.84 -8.94 49.45
C ALA A 311 5.60 -7.49 49.91
N GLN A 312 6.45 -6.97 50.81
CA GLN A 312 6.37 -5.60 51.30
C GLN A 312 6.58 -4.54 50.20
N ASP A 313 7.42 -4.82 49.20
CA ASP A 313 7.63 -3.93 48.06
C ASP A 313 6.45 -3.98 47.07
N GLN A 314 5.84 -5.16 46.92
CA GLN A 314 4.63 -5.33 46.10
C GLN A 314 3.47 -4.52 46.71
N GLU A 315 3.24 -4.66 48.01
CA GLU A 315 2.21 -3.91 48.76
C GLU A 315 2.39 -2.40 48.62
N LYS A 316 3.60 -1.87 48.84
CA LYS A 316 3.91 -0.44 48.66
C LYS A 316 3.67 0.05 47.23
N LEU A 317 3.99 -0.76 46.22
CA LEU A 317 3.77 -0.39 44.83
C LEU A 317 2.28 -0.31 44.51
N VAL A 318 1.50 -1.27 45.02
CA VAL A 318 0.03 -1.29 44.91
C VAL A 318 -0.56 -0.08 45.61
N GLU A 319 -0.20 0.19 46.86
CA GLU A 319 -0.66 1.34 47.63
C GLU A 319 -0.42 2.66 46.89
N ARG A 320 0.81 2.87 46.40
CA ARG A 320 1.18 4.05 45.63
C ARG A 320 0.36 4.21 44.36
N ASN A 321 0.17 3.13 43.58
CA ASN A 321 -0.55 3.19 42.30
C ASN A 321 -2.05 3.37 42.50
N VAL A 322 -2.66 2.73 43.51
CA VAL A 322 -4.07 2.92 43.86
C VAL A 322 -4.32 4.36 44.31
N THR A 323 -3.45 4.90 45.17
CA THR A 323 -3.57 6.29 45.65
C THR A 323 -3.43 7.28 44.49
N HIS A 324 -2.44 7.07 43.62
CA HIS A 324 -2.24 7.91 42.43
C HIS A 324 -3.44 7.84 41.47
N LEU A 325 -3.96 6.64 41.23
CA LEU A 325 -5.13 6.41 40.38
C LEU A 325 -6.35 7.21 40.86
N LEU A 326 -6.62 7.20 42.17
CA LEU A 326 -7.76 7.91 42.76
C LEU A 326 -7.55 9.45 42.77
N GLN A 327 -6.30 9.91 42.84
CA GLN A 327 -5.95 11.33 42.72
C GLN A 327 -6.11 11.85 41.29
N GLU A 328 -5.65 11.09 40.29
CA GLU A 328 -5.74 11.47 38.87
C GLU A 328 -7.17 11.37 38.32
N HIS A 329 -7.92 10.38 38.79
CA HIS A 329 -9.27 10.06 38.31
C HIS A 329 -10.27 10.08 39.47
N PRO A 330 -10.67 11.27 39.93
CA PRO A 330 -11.56 11.41 41.08
C PRO A 330 -12.95 10.83 40.82
N GLY A 331 -13.34 10.58 39.56
CA GLY A 331 -14.58 9.85 39.22
C GLY A 331 -14.61 8.42 39.79
N PHE A 332 -13.46 7.79 40.00
CA PHE A 332 -13.36 6.43 40.57
C PHE A 332 -13.61 6.37 42.07
N ALA A 333 -13.71 7.52 42.76
CA ALA A 333 -14.14 7.57 44.16
C ALA A 333 -15.53 6.96 44.39
N ARG A 334 -16.36 6.81 43.34
CA ARG A 334 -17.62 6.06 43.40
C ARG A 334 -17.44 4.59 43.78
N PHE A 335 -16.26 4.02 43.55
CA PHE A 335 -15.92 2.66 43.95
C PHE A 335 -15.29 2.56 45.33
N TRP A 336 -15.18 3.66 46.10
CA TRP A 336 -14.49 3.66 47.39
C TRP A 336 -14.93 2.52 48.31
N PRO A 337 -16.24 2.25 48.53
CA PRO A 337 -16.66 1.14 49.38
C PRO A 337 -16.19 -0.24 48.89
N ALA A 338 -16.12 -0.43 47.57
CA ALA A 338 -15.63 -1.66 46.96
C ALA A 338 -14.10 -1.77 47.04
N LEU A 339 -13.40 -0.65 46.89
CA LEU A 339 -11.94 -0.57 46.99
C LEU A 339 -11.44 -0.82 48.40
N GLU A 340 -12.15 -0.41 49.45
CA GLU A 340 -11.79 -0.69 50.84
C GLU A 340 -11.75 -2.19 51.16
N VAL A 341 -12.56 -3.00 50.47
CA VAL A 341 -12.54 -4.47 50.59
C VAL A 341 -11.30 -5.04 49.90
N PHE A 342 -10.91 -4.51 48.75
CA PHE A 342 -9.71 -4.95 48.01
C PHE A 342 -8.40 -4.40 48.60
N PHE A 343 -8.45 -3.24 49.25
CA PHE A 343 -7.29 -2.47 49.67
C PHE A 343 -7.51 -1.90 51.09
N PRO A 344 -7.25 -2.70 52.14
CA PRO A 344 -7.52 -2.31 53.52
C PRO A 344 -6.82 -1.02 53.97
N PHE A 345 -5.68 -0.66 53.37
CA PHE A 345 -4.96 0.59 53.68
C PHE A 345 -5.79 1.86 53.41
N LEU A 346 -6.83 1.79 52.56
CA LEU A 346 -7.72 2.92 52.28
C LEU A 346 -8.63 3.26 53.48
N GLN A 347 -8.85 2.33 54.42
CA GLN A 347 -9.64 2.56 55.63
C GLN A 347 -8.96 3.57 56.59
N CYS A 348 -7.66 3.84 56.42
CA CYS A 348 -6.87 4.73 57.28
C CYS A 348 -6.84 6.20 56.83
N LEU A 349 -7.48 6.58 55.71
CA LEU A 349 -7.50 7.94 55.18
C LEU A 349 -8.78 8.69 55.62
N THR A 350 -8.64 9.79 56.36
CA THR A 350 -9.79 10.62 56.77
C THR A 350 -10.45 11.31 55.58
N GLN A 351 -11.77 11.18 55.52
CA GLN A 351 -12.65 11.64 54.44
C GLN A 351 -12.76 13.17 54.35
N GLU A 352 -12.53 13.73 53.16
CA GLU A 352 -13.29 14.89 52.68
C GLU A 352 -14.14 14.41 51.49
N SER A 353 -15.46 14.44 51.64
CA SER A 353 -16.40 14.13 50.57
C SER A 353 -16.08 15.01 49.35
N PRO A 354 -15.83 14.45 48.15
CA PRO A 354 -15.51 15.26 46.99
C PRO A 354 -16.68 16.22 46.70
N LYS A 355 -16.36 17.52 46.66
CA LYS A 355 -17.24 18.54 46.06
C LYS A 355 -17.77 18.02 44.73
N THR A 356 -19.04 18.29 44.42
CA THR A 356 -19.69 17.95 43.14
C THR A 356 -18.69 18.01 41.97
N LEU A 357 -18.31 16.84 41.46
CA LEU A 357 -17.40 16.71 40.33
C LEU A 357 -17.98 17.45 39.14
N ARG A 358 -17.14 18.22 38.43
CA ARG A 358 -17.56 18.88 37.19
C ARG A 358 -18.01 17.82 36.18
N SER A 359 -19.08 18.12 35.43
CA SER A 359 -19.78 17.17 34.56
C SER A 359 -18.88 16.45 33.54
N GLY A 360 -17.83 17.10 33.03
CA GLY A 360 -16.89 16.49 32.08
C GLY A 360 -15.88 15.50 32.68
N VAL A 361 -15.63 15.51 34.00
CA VAL A 361 -14.60 14.67 34.62
C VAL A 361 -15.03 13.21 34.66
N LEU A 362 -16.29 12.94 35.01
CA LEU A 362 -16.83 11.59 35.12
C LEU A 362 -16.80 10.87 33.75
N LEU A 363 -17.23 11.57 32.70
CA LEU A 363 -17.24 11.04 31.32
C LEU A 363 -15.83 10.69 30.84
N ARG A 364 -14.86 11.56 31.12
CA ARG A 364 -13.46 11.33 30.74
C ARG A 364 -12.88 10.12 31.48
N ASP A 365 -13.08 10.04 32.79
CA ASP A 365 -12.50 8.98 33.62
C ASP A 365 -13.07 7.60 33.23
N PHE A 366 -14.39 7.46 33.15
CA PHE A 366 -15.03 6.19 32.78
C PHE A 366 -14.89 5.85 31.29
N GLY A 367 -14.89 6.85 30.39
CA GLY A 367 -14.58 6.63 28.98
C GLY A 367 -13.15 6.11 28.77
N GLY A 368 -12.18 6.64 29.53
CA GLY A 368 -10.81 6.12 29.58
C GLY A 368 -10.75 4.70 30.14
N LEU A 369 -11.50 4.43 31.21
CA LEU A 369 -11.58 3.10 31.83
C LEU A 369 -12.04 2.02 30.85
N ILE A 370 -13.16 2.28 30.15
CA ILE A 370 -13.72 1.35 29.15
C ILE A 370 -12.71 1.04 28.06
N ARG A 371 -12.09 2.08 27.47
CA ARG A 371 -11.12 1.90 26.37
C ARG A 371 -9.93 1.07 26.79
N ASN A 372 -9.40 1.31 27.99
CA ASN A 372 -8.27 0.53 28.52
C ASN A 372 -8.68 -0.93 28.73
N TYR A 373 -9.84 -1.18 29.34
CA TYR A 373 -10.32 -2.55 29.54
C TYR A 373 -10.52 -3.30 28.22
N GLN A 374 -11.19 -2.69 27.25
CA GLN A 374 -11.39 -3.28 25.91
C GLN A 374 -10.07 -3.52 25.18
N LYS A 375 -9.09 -2.61 25.32
CA LYS A 375 -7.73 -2.79 24.80
C LYS A 375 -7.04 -4.00 25.42
N GLU A 376 -7.12 -4.19 26.74
CA GLU A 376 -6.53 -5.36 27.41
C GLU A 376 -7.13 -6.69 26.95
N GLN A 377 -8.46 -6.72 26.76
CA GLN A 377 -9.14 -7.88 26.22
C GLN A 377 -8.69 -8.19 24.79
N ALA A 378 -8.63 -7.16 23.94
CA ALA A 378 -8.20 -7.28 22.55
C ALA A 378 -6.75 -7.79 22.45
N LEU A 379 -5.81 -7.24 23.24
CA LEU A 379 -4.41 -7.69 23.24
C LEU A 379 -4.26 -9.20 23.52
N GLY A 380 -5.10 -9.75 24.41
CA GLY A 380 -5.09 -11.19 24.72
C GLY A 380 -5.59 -12.07 23.57
N ILE A 381 -6.50 -11.54 22.74
CA ILE A 381 -7.04 -12.21 21.55
C ILE A 381 -6.06 -12.09 20.38
N GLU A 382 -5.56 -10.87 20.15
CA GLU A 382 -4.61 -10.54 19.09
C GLU A 382 -3.34 -11.39 19.21
N ALA A 383 -2.79 -11.57 20.42
CA ALA A 383 -1.61 -12.39 20.64
C ALA A 383 -1.74 -13.86 20.19
N LYS A 384 -2.96 -14.37 19.97
CA LYS A 384 -3.21 -15.73 19.47
C LYS A 384 -3.54 -15.79 17.98
N THR A 385 -3.92 -14.67 17.38
CA THR A 385 -4.62 -14.63 16.08
C THR A 385 -3.95 -13.72 15.05
N GLU A 386 -3.17 -12.72 15.50
CA GLU A 386 -2.48 -11.72 14.67
C GLU A 386 -1.56 -12.41 13.64
N TYR A 387 -0.70 -13.34 14.08
CA TYR A 387 0.20 -14.07 13.19
C TYR A 387 -0.52 -15.07 12.25
N PRO A 388 -1.41 -15.97 12.71
CA PRO A 388 -2.15 -16.84 11.81
C PRO A 388 -2.96 -16.10 10.74
N MET A 389 -3.57 -14.96 11.11
CA MET A 389 -4.30 -14.12 10.14
C MET A 389 -3.39 -13.48 9.11
N LEU A 390 -2.21 -12.99 9.52
CA LEU A 390 -1.21 -12.47 8.60
C LEU A 390 -0.80 -13.52 7.55
N ILE A 391 -0.53 -14.74 8.01
CA ILE A 391 -0.17 -15.85 7.11
C ILE A 391 -1.32 -16.20 6.17
N LYS A 392 -2.55 -16.26 6.67
CA LYS A 392 -3.73 -16.51 5.83
C LYS A 392 -3.87 -15.48 4.72
N VAL A 393 -3.78 -14.19 5.07
CA VAL A 393 -3.84 -13.07 4.12
C VAL A 393 -2.80 -13.22 3.02
N ARG A 394 -1.54 -13.49 3.38
CA ARG A 394 -0.43 -13.68 2.43
C ARG A 394 -0.64 -14.88 1.50
N VAL A 395 -1.04 -16.03 2.03
CA VAL A 395 -1.20 -17.23 1.20
C VAL A 395 -2.39 -17.10 0.26
N VAL A 396 -3.48 -16.44 0.69
CA VAL A 396 -4.62 -16.12 -0.17
C VAL A 396 -4.20 -15.18 -1.31
N GLU A 397 -3.43 -14.14 -1.01
CA GLU A 397 -2.89 -13.22 -2.02
C GLU A 397 -2.06 -13.97 -3.06
N GLN A 398 -1.05 -14.73 -2.62
CA GLN A 398 -0.18 -15.51 -3.51
C GLN A 398 -0.98 -16.49 -4.39
N TYR A 399 -1.99 -17.13 -3.80
CA TYR A 399 -2.85 -18.07 -4.51
C TYR A 399 -3.67 -17.38 -5.60
N LEU A 400 -4.30 -16.26 -5.29
CA LEU A 400 -5.16 -15.52 -6.22
C LEU A 400 -4.36 -14.81 -7.31
N THR A 401 -3.25 -14.18 -6.96
CA THR A 401 -2.32 -13.56 -7.93
C THR A 401 -1.76 -14.59 -8.90
N LYS A 402 -1.46 -15.81 -8.42
CA LYS A 402 -1.06 -16.88 -9.34
C LYS A 402 -2.25 -17.32 -10.21
N LYS A 403 -3.43 -17.55 -9.63
CA LYS A 403 -4.60 -18.08 -10.35
C LYS A 403 -5.17 -17.12 -11.40
N TYR A 404 -5.19 -15.82 -11.11
CA TYR A 404 -5.71 -14.76 -11.96
C TYR A 404 -4.58 -13.80 -12.37
N PRO A 405 -3.65 -14.21 -13.25
CA PRO A 405 -2.44 -13.43 -13.55
C PRO A 405 -2.71 -12.10 -14.29
N ASN A 406 -3.93 -11.86 -14.76
CA ASN A 406 -4.36 -10.59 -15.34
C ASN A 406 -4.96 -9.63 -14.31
N THR A 407 -5.22 -10.11 -13.08
CA THR A 407 -5.80 -9.32 -11.99
C THR A 407 -4.75 -9.16 -10.90
N GLU A 408 -4.30 -7.92 -10.69
CA GLU A 408 -3.41 -7.61 -9.58
C GLU A 408 -4.22 -7.53 -8.28
N VAL A 409 -3.80 -8.27 -7.24
CA VAL A 409 -4.53 -8.40 -5.98
C VAL A 409 -3.58 -8.25 -4.81
N HIS A 410 -3.95 -7.38 -3.87
CA HIS A 410 -3.20 -7.11 -2.64
C HIS A 410 -4.13 -7.10 -1.44
N TYR A 411 -3.74 -7.73 -0.33
CA TYR A 411 -4.54 -7.76 0.89
C TYR A 411 -3.82 -7.17 2.11
N PHE A 412 -4.55 -6.38 2.88
CA PHE A 412 -4.07 -5.76 4.12
C PHE A 412 -4.85 -6.28 5.32
N LEU A 413 -4.14 -6.86 6.29
CA LEU A 413 -4.73 -7.20 7.58
C LEU A 413 -4.88 -5.93 8.43
N ASN A 414 -6.11 -5.54 8.74
CA ASN A 414 -6.40 -4.42 9.64
C ASN A 414 -7.12 -4.89 10.89
N LEU A 415 -6.37 -4.98 12.00
CA LEU A 415 -6.97 -5.09 13.32
C LEU A 415 -7.54 -3.72 13.69
N LEU A 416 -8.85 -3.61 13.93
CA LEU A 416 -9.51 -2.32 14.16
C LEU A 416 -8.88 -1.52 15.30
N ARG A 417 -8.39 -2.19 16.35
CA ARG A 417 -7.66 -1.53 17.44
C ARG A 417 -6.39 -0.84 16.95
N ASN A 418 -5.59 -1.51 16.12
CA ASN A 418 -4.36 -0.96 15.56
C ASN A 418 -4.66 0.16 14.55
N MET A 419 -5.68 -0.02 13.71
CA MET A 419 -6.13 0.99 12.76
C MET A 419 -6.56 2.29 13.46
N ARG A 420 -7.35 2.20 14.55
CA ARG A 420 -7.73 3.37 15.38
C ARG A 420 -6.53 4.06 16.06
N GLU A 421 -5.41 3.34 16.22
CA GLU A 421 -4.13 3.87 16.72
C GLU A 421 -3.23 4.42 15.58
N GLY A 422 -3.69 4.44 14.33
CA GLY A 422 -2.93 4.89 13.16
C GLY A 422 -1.86 3.91 12.69
N ARG A 423 -1.93 2.65 13.12
CA ARG A 423 -0.99 1.60 12.72
C ARG A 423 -1.55 0.82 11.54
N HIS A 424 -0.84 0.89 10.43
CA HIS A 424 -1.14 0.19 9.18
C HIS A 424 0.01 -0.73 8.79
N THR A 425 -0.21 -1.57 7.77
CA THR A 425 0.84 -2.40 7.17
C THR A 425 2.00 -1.51 6.69
N PRO A 426 3.24 -1.76 7.15
CA PRO A 426 4.41 -0.99 6.71
C PRO A 426 4.81 -1.38 5.27
N PHE A 427 5.54 -0.49 4.59
CA PHE A 427 6.05 -0.69 3.22
C PHE A 427 6.93 -1.95 3.09
N LEU A 428 7.59 -2.33 4.19
CA LEU A 428 8.42 -3.54 4.23
C LEU A 428 7.65 -4.85 4.19
N VAL A 429 6.34 -4.82 4.49
CA VAL A 429 5.47 -6.01 4.45
C VAL A 429 4.69 -6.08 3.14
N SER A 430 4.32 -4.92 2.59
CA SER A 430 3.65 -4.80 1.29
C SER A 430 4.13 -3.52 0.60
N PRO A 431 4.53 -3.59 -0.70
CA PRO A 431 4.91 -2.41 -1.49
C PRO A 431 3.84 -1.32 -1.56
N GLU A 432 2.59 -1.65 -1.31
CA GLU A 432 1.43 -0.76 -1.29
C GLU A 432 1.22 -0.13 0.11
N GLY A 433 1.70 -0.81 1.17
CA GLY A 433 1.70 -0.32 2.55
C GLY A 433 2.60 0.90 2.77
N SER A 434 2.28 1.72 3.78
CA SER A 434 3.18 2.75 4.30
C SER A 434 2.65 3.35 5.61
N LEU A 435 3.56 3.57 6.55
CA LEU A 435 3.25 4.28 7.79
C LEU A 435 3.16 5.80 7.61
N ALA A 436 3.52 6.32 6.44
CA ALA A 436 3.33 7.72 6.09
C ALA A 436 1.85 8.13 6.14
N TYR A 437 0.94 7.23 5.75
CA TYR A 437 -0.47 7.57 5.64
C TYR A 437 -1.23 7.59 6.97
N SER A 438 -0.85 6.77 7.98
CA SER A 438 -1.49 6.74 9.31
C SER A 438 -3.04 6.82 9.22
N LEU A 439 -3.70 7.56 10.13
CA LEU A 439 -5.16 7.80 10.11
C LEU A 439 -5.67 8.58 8.88
N LEU A 440 -4.79 9.09 8.01
CA LEU A 440 -5.13 9.90 6.84
C LEU A 440 -5.51 9.04 5.62
N LEU A 441 -5.10 7.77 5.61
CA LEU A 441 -5.21 6.89 4.45
C LEU A 441 -6.65 6.76 3.94
N ASN A 442 -7.55 6.32 4.81
CA ASN A 442 -8.92 5.98 4.43
C ASN A 442 -9.82 7.22 4.27
N ASP A 443 -9.51 8.31 4.96
CA ASP A 443 -10.36 9.50 4.98
C ASP A 443 -9.93 10.59 3.98
N PHE A 444 -8.63 10.83 3.79
CA PHE A 444 -8.17 11.94 2.93
C PHE A 444 -7.54 11.48 1.60
N LEU A 445 -6.91 10.30 1.56
CA LEU A 445 -6.04 9.93 0.44
C LEU A 445 -6.65 8.86 -0.47
N LEU A 446 -7.12 7.76 0.10
CA LEU A 446 -7.61 6.59 -0.64
C LEU A 446 -9.10 6.31 -0.48
N ASN A 447 -9.86 7.33 -0.07
CA ASN A 447 -11.24 7.67 -0.46
C ASN A 447 -12.30 6.56 -0.23
N PRO A 448 -13.35 6.78 0.59
CA PRO A 448 -14.06 5.75 1.36
C PRO A 448 -14.09 4.39 0.70
N ALA A 449 -13.65 3.36 1.39
CA ALA A 449 -13.52 2.04 0.81
C ALA A 449 -14.85 1.51 0.25
N MET A 450 -14.83 0.84 -0.90
CA MET A 450 -15.99 0.07 -1.35
C MET A 450 -16.11 -1.17 -0.47
N MET A 451 -17.31 -1.53 -0.03
CA MET A 451 -17.51 -2.72 0.79
C MET A 451 -17.85 -3.93 -0.09
N LEU A 452 -16.92 -4.90 -0.16
CA LEU A 452 -17.15 -6.18 -0.85
C LEU A 452 -18.11 -7.06 -0.04
N ALA A 453 -17.91 -7.09 1.27
CA ALA A 453 -18.79 -7.75 2.25
C ALA A 453 -18.59 -7.13 3.64
N GLY A 454 -19.61 -7.20 4.48
CA GLY A 454 -19.56 -6.59 5.81
C GLY A 454 -20.91 -6.08 6.28
N LYS A 455 -20.86 -5.33 7.37
CA LYS A 455 -21.93 -4.41 7.79
C LYS A 455 -21.37 -2.98 7.86
N PRO A 456 -22.22 -1.95 7.70
CA PRO A 456 -21.77 -0.59 7.91
C PRO A 456 -21.19 -0.42 9.33
N PRO A 457 -20.16 0.42 9.49
CA PRO A 457 -19.58 0.68 10.80
C PRO A 457 -20.55 1.45 11.71
N MET A 458 -20.14 1.61 12.97
CA MET A 458 -20.75 2.57 13.88
C MET A 458 -20.72 3.97 13.25
N PRO A 459 -21.84 4.73 13.24
CA PRO A 459 -21.90 6.05 12.62
C PRO A 459 -20.80 7.00 13.12
N PHE A 460 -20.15 7.66 12.18
CA PHE A 460 -19.05 8.59 12.34
C PHE A 460 -19.42 9.82 13.16
N CYS A 461 -20.65 10.31 13.03
CA CYS A 461 -21.17 11.45 13.77
C CYS A 461 -21.18 11.26 15.29
N ILE A 462 -21.10 10.01 15.79
CA ILE A 462 -21.04 9.71 17.22
C ILE A 462 -19.68 10.19 17.76
N PRO A 463 -19.66 11.18 18.70
CA PRO A 463 -18.44 11.74 19.25
C PRO A 463 -17.54 10.70 19.91
N ARG A 464 -16.23 10.91 19.84
CA ARG A 464 -15.22 9.98 20.35
C ARG A 464 -15.38 9.66 21.84
N GLU A 465 -15.89 10.61 22.62
CA GLU A 465 -16.14 10.47 24.06
C GLU A 465 -17.35 9.58 24.35
N LEU A 466 -18.34 9.55 23.45
CA LEU A 466 -19.58 8.77 23.58
C LEU A 466 -19.43 7.33 23.11
N ARG A 467 -18.55 7.05 22.14
CA ARG A 467 -18.39 5.69 21.57
C ARG A 467 -18.11 4.61 22.63
N PRO A 468 -17.17 4.78 23.58
CA PRO A 468 -16.92 3.76 24.60
C PRO A 468 -18.17 3.52 25.46
N LEU A 469 -18.88 4.58 25.84
CA LEU A 469 -20.12 4.51 26.62
C LEU A 469 -21.21 3.74 25.86
N LEU A 470 -21.31 3.97 24.54
CA LEU A 470 -22.23 3.25 23.67
C LEU A 470 -21.90 1.76 23.63
N THR A 471 -20.64 1.39 23.36
CA THR A 471 -20.21 -0.01 23.21
C THR A 471 -20.52 -0.89 24.42
N VAL A 472 -20.52 -0.30 25.63
CA VAL A 472 -20.82 -1.01 26.88
C VAL A 472 -22.28 -0.89 27.32
N GLY A 473 -23.12 -0.20 26.54
CA GLY A 473 -24.56 -0.07 26.80
C GLY A 473 -24.93 0.93 27.89
N VAL A 474 -24.12 1.97 28.14
CA VAL A 474 -24.54 3.11 28.98
C VAL A 474 -25.73 3.82 28.34
N LEU A 475 -25.69 4.00 27.02
CA LEU A 475 -26.82 4.53 26.28
C LEU A 475 -27.92 3.45 26.13
N PRO A 476 -29.21 3.79 26.33
CA PRO A 476 -30.27 2.78 26.36
C PRO A 476 -30.47 2.06 25.01
N ASP A 477 -30.37 0.72 25.02
CA ASP A 477 -30.57 -0.13 23.83
C ASP A 477 -31.92 0.11 23.13
N ALA A 478 -32.98 0.40 23.90
CA ALA A 478 -34.31 0.69 23.36
C ALA A 478 -34.37 1.97 22.52
N GLN A 479 -33.37 2.85 22.63
CA GLN A 479 -33.30 4.11 21.91
C GLN A 479 -32.15 4.12 20.90
N TRP A 480 -31.06 3.38 21.13
CA TRP A 480 -29.83 3.43 20.31
C TRP A 480 -29.73 2.24 19.36
N HIS A 481 -30.62 2.23 18.37
CA HIS A 481 -30.68 1.21 17.32
C HIS A 481 -30.87 1.86 15.94
N VAL A 482 -30.53 1.12 14.89
CA VAL A 482 -30.86 1.46 13.50
C VAL A 482 -31.79 0.39 12.92
N ALA A 483 -32.52 0.75 11.86
CA ALA A 483 -33.21 -0.23 11.04
C ALA A 483 -32.24 -0.79 9.99
N GLN A 484 -32.25 -2.11 9.82
CA GLN A 484 -31.44 -2.83 8.85
C GLN A 484 -32.24 -3.99 8.28
N PRO A 485 -32.19 -4.28 6.97
CA PRO A 485 -32.77 -5.50 6.44
C PRO A 485 -32.01 -6.75 6.93
N ASP A 486 -32.76 -7.80 7.27
CA ASP A 486 -32.23 -9.14 7.50
C ASP A 486 -31.85 -9.82 6.17
N PRO A 487 -31.24 -11.02 6.17
CA PRO A 487 -30.87 -11.72 4.94
C PRO A 487 -32.02 -12.03 3.97
N GLN A 488 -33.27 -11.97 4.44
CA GLN A 488 -34.49 -12.15 3.65
C GLN A 488 -35.14 -10.81 3.26
N GLY A 489 -34.50 -9.67 3.57
CA GLY A 489 -34.97 -8.32 3.25
C GLY A 489 -35.99 -7.75 4.24
N ARG A 490 -36.23 -8.39 5.39
CA ARG A 490 -37.19 -7.91 6.39
C ARG A 490 -36.56 -6.88 7.32
N PRO A 491 -37.25 -5.81 7.72
CA PRO A 491 -36.71 -4.84 8.67
C PRO A 491 -36.37 -5.48 10.01
N GLN A 492 -35.14 -5.27 10.48
CA GLN A 492 -34.61 -5.71 11.76
C GLN A 492 -34.00 -4.51 12.48
N GLN A 493 -34.26 -4.40 13.79
CA GLN A 493 -33.54 -3.42 14.62
C GLN A 493 -32.19 -3.98 15.03
N VAL A 494 -31.14 -3.21 14.77
CA VAL A 494 -29.76 -3.54 15.13
C VAL A 494 -29.25 -2.51 16.13
N LEU A 495 -28.79 -3.00 17.28
CA LEU A 495 -28.23 -2.16 18.33
C LEU A 495 -26.92 -1.52 17.86
N MET A 496 -26.81 -0.20 17.94
CA MET A 496 -25.61 0.51 17.48
C MET A 496 -24.35 0.06 18.24
N ARG A 497 -24.48 -0.33 19.52
CA ARG A 497 -23.35 -0.86 20.32
C ARG A 497 -22.77 -2.18 19.82
N THR A 498 -23.44 -2.87 18.91
CA THR A 498 -22.98 -4.13 18.30
C THR A 498 -22.25 -3.91 16.97
N MET A 499 -22.24 -2.67 16.46
CA MET A 499 -21.52 -2.29 15.25
C MET A 499 -20.02 -2.14 15.51
N ALA A 500 -19.23 -2.36 14.47
CA ALA A 500 -17.79 -2.17 14.54
C ALA A 500 -17.44 -0.68 14.64
N ASP A 501 -16.62 -0.31 15.62
CA ASP A 501 -16.14 1.06 15.79
C ASP A 501 -14.91 1.29 14.88
N TRP A 502 -15.06 1.99 13.77
CA TRP A 502 -13.93 2.25 12.86
C TRP A 502 -13.11 3.49 13.25
N GLY A 503 -13.45 4.15 14.36
CA GLY A 503 -12.88 5.43 14.76
C GLY A 503 -13.67 6.63 14.22
N SER A 504 -13.21 7.83 14.58
CA SER A 504 -13.82 9.10 14.17
C SER A 504 -13.17 9.64 12.89
N LEU A 505 -13.92 10.46 12.14
CA LEU A 505 -13.38 11.24 11.01
C LEU A 505 -12.56 12.46 11.45
N ASP A 506 -12.63 12.83 12.73
CA ASP A 506 -11.85 13.94 13.27
C ASP A 506 -10.38 13.55 13.43
N VAL A 507 -9.56 13.92 12.43
CA VAL A 507 -8.11 13.74 12.48
C VAL A 507 -7.46 14.96 13.12
N PRO A 508 -6.68 14.79 14.20
CA PRO A 508 -6.01 15.92 14.84
C PRO A 508 -5.09 16.68 13.88
N ARG A 509 -5.22 18.00 13.85
CA ARG A 509 -4.37 18.90 13.03
C ARG A 509 -2.87 18.66 13.23
N THR A 510 -2.47 18.33 14.47
CA THR A 510 -1.08 17.99 14.79
C THR A 510 -0.60 16.74 14.06
N LEU A 511 -1.44 15.69 14.02
CA LEU A 511 -1.10 14.45 13.31
C LEU A 511 -0.99 14.69 11.80
N PHE A 512 -1.92 15.45 11.23
CA PHE A 512 -1.87 15.82 9.81
C PHE A 512 -0.57 16.56 9.46
N ILE A 513 -0.18 17.56 10.26
CA ILE A 513 1.06 18.31 10.07
C ILE A 513 2.30 17.42 10.18
N GLU A 514 2.30 16.45 11.10
CA GLU A 514 3.40 15.50 11.24
C GLU A 514 3.55 14.60 10.01
N HIS A 515 2.44 14.25 9.35
CA HIS A 515 2.42 13.26 8.28
C HIS A 515 2.40 13.82 6.85
N VAL A 516 2.17 15.12 6.66
CA VAL A 516 2.03 15.67 5.30
C VAL A 516 3.30 15.52 4.45
N ILE A 517 4.49 15.79 4.99
CA ILE A 517 5.75 15.58 4.25
C ILE A 517 5.97 14.09 3.92
N PRO A 518 5.84 13.15 4.88
CA PRO A 518 5.84 11.72 4.59
C PRO A 518 4.91 11.32 3.44
N ILE A 519 3.70 11.89 3.38
CA ILE A 519 2.76 11.63 2.29
C ILE A 519 3.30 12.10 0.94
N PHE A 520 3.85 13.32 0.85
CA PHE A 520 4.48 13.80 -0.39
C PHE A 520 5.62 12.87 -0.84
N LEU A 521 6.47 12.44 0.09
CA LEU A 521 7.56 11.52 -0.20
C LEU A 521 7.01 10.18 -0.71
N ARG A 522 5.99 9.62 -0.07
CA ARG A 522 5.34 8.38 -0.51
C ARG A 522 4.66 8.53 -1.87
N GLU A 523 3.93 9.61 -2.11
CA GLU A 523 3.26 9.91 -3.38
C GLU A 523 4.27 10.13 -4.52
N SER A 524 5.52 10.50 -4.22
CA SER A 524 6.57 10.63 -5.23
C SER A 524 6.99 9.31 -5.87
N GLU A 525 6.81 8.18 -5.18
CA GLU A 525 7.10 6.85 -5.75
C GLU A 525 6.13 6.50 -6.89
N LYS A 526 4.89 6.99 -6.83
CA LYS A 526 3.92 6.82 -7.92
C LYS A 526 4.35 7.47 -9.23
N VAL A 527 5.33 8.38 -9.19
CA VAL A 527 5.97 8.95 -10.40
C VAL A 527 6.70 7.85 -11.17
N SER A 528 7.41 6.95 -10.48
CA SER A 528 8.10 5.80 -11.08
C SER A 528 7.12 4.76 -11.62
N HIS A 529 5.94 4.64 -10.99
CA HIS A 529 4.87 3.74 -11.41
C HIS A 529 3.94 4.32 -12.50
N ARG A 530 4.37 5.38 -13.20
CA ARG A 530 3.61 6.01 -14.29
C ARG A 530 2.21 6.47 -13.82
N ASN A 531 2.15 7.11 -12.66
CA ASN A 531 0.90 7.55 -12.03
C ASN A 531 0.99 8.96 -11.39
N LEU A 532 1.86 9.81 -11.95
CA LEU A 532 2.07 11.20 -11.50
C LEU A 532 0.76 12.04 -11.43
N PRO A 533 -0.20 11.93 -12.37
CA PRO A 533 -1.47 12.65 -12.26
C PRO A 533 -2.25 12.36 -10.98
N LYS A 534 -2.34 11.08 -10.57
CA LYS A 534 -3.01 10.69 -9.30
C LYS A 534 -2.25 11.22 -8.09
N ALA A 535 -0.93 11.14 -8.12
CA ALA A 535 -0.07 11.66 -7.06
C ALA A 535 -0.29 13.17 -6.85
N LEU A 536 -0.35 13.95 -7.94
CA LEU A 536 -0.62 15.38 -7.87
C LEU A 536 -2.00 15.70 -7.28
N LEU A 537 -3.05 14.97 -7.66
CA LEU A 537 -4.38 15.18 -7.07
C LEU A 537 -4.38 14.93 -5.54
N ASN A 538 -3.65 13.92 -5.09
CA ASN A 538 -3.48 13.66 -3.66
C ASN A 538 -2.64 14.75 -2.97
N CYS A 539 -1.52 15.17 -3.56
CA CYS A 539 -0.66 16.21 -3.02
C CYS A 539 -1.35 17.59 -2.97
N TRP A 540 -2.13 17.96 -3.99
CA TRP A 540 -2.93 19.18 -3.96
C TRP A 540 -4.06 19.11 -2.93
N TRP A 541 -4.64 17.92 -2.70
CA TRP A 541 -5.58 17.73 -1.60
C TRP A 541 -4.90 17.98 -0.25
N MET A 542 -3.69 17.47 -0.05
CA MET A 542 -2.89 17.74 1.15
C MET A 542 -2.53 19.22 1.29
N GLU A 543 -2.13 19.88 0.22
CA GLU A 543 -1.85 21.32 0.22
C GLU A 543 -3.08 22.14 0.60
N LEU A 544 -4.25 21.82 0.04
CA LEU A 544 -5.52 22.47 0.40
C LEU A 544 -5.82 22.35 1.90
N LEU A 545 -5.65 21.16 2.47
CA LEU A 545 -5.88 20.92 3.90
C LEU A 545 -4.88 21.69 4.79
N CYS A 546 -3.63 21.86 4.33
CA CYS A 546 -2.62 22.70 5.00
C CYS A 546 -3.06 24.17 5.10
N ASP A 547 -3.73 24.68 4.06
CA ASP A 547 -4.19 26.07 3.98
C ASP A 547 -5.44 26.37 4.82
N GLU A 548 -6.14 25.35 5.31
CA GLU A 548 -7.33 25.57 6.15
C GLU A 548 -6.98 26.28 7.47
N PRO A 549 -7.90 27.05 8.08
CA PRO A 549 -7.62 27.72 9.34
C PRO A 549 -7.39 26.72 10.48
N TYR A 550 -6.33 26.90 11.27
CA TYR A 550 -5.95 26.00 12.39
C TYR A 550 -7.03 25.75 13.44
N GLY A 551 -8.00 26.66 13.59
CA GLY A 551 -9.11 26.53 14.54
C GLY A 551 -10.28 25.68 14.03
N HIS A 552 -10.24 25.24 12.76
CA HIS A 552 -11.30 24.43 12.15
C HIS A 552 -10.85 22.97 12.00
N PRO A 553 -11.78 22.00 12.11
CA PRO A 553 -11.49 20.61 11.74
C PRO A 553 -11.05 20.50 10.28
N LEU A 554 -10.21 19.50 10.00
CA LEU A 554 -9.80 19.19 8.63
C LEU A 554 -11.02 18.74 7.80
N THR A 555 -11.11 19.16 6.54
CA THR A 555 -12.15 18.66 5.64
C THR A 555 -11.98 17.14 5.39
N SER A 556 -12.93 16.34 5.89
CA SER A 556 -13.04 14.90 5.65
C SER A 556 -13.76 14.59 4.34
N LEU A 557 -13.15 13.78 3.46
CA LEU A 557 -13.83 13.34 2.24
C LEU A 557 -14.97 12.37 2.57
N THR A 558 -14.79 11.52 3.58
CA THR A 558 -15.87 10.61 4.02
C THR A 558 -17.07 11.42 4.49
N ALA A 559 -16.85 12.49 5.28
CA ALA A 559 -17.92 13.37 5.74
C ALA A 559 -18.65 14.05 4.57
N LEU A 560 -17.89 14.53 3.55
CA LEU A 560 -18.48 15.15 2.36
C LEU A 560 -19.25 14.16 1.47
N VAL A 561 -18.83 12.90 1.39
CA VAL A 561 -19.58 11.86 0.66
C VAL A 561 -20.87 11.49 1.40
N LEU A 562 -20.83 11.44 2.74
CA LEU A 562 -22.02 11.21 3.56
C LEU A 562 -23.00 12.38 3.49
N ASN A 563 -22.48 13.61 3.43
CA ASN A 563 -23.27 14.83 3.38
C ASN A 563 -22.82 15.74 2.23
N PRO A 564 -23.19 15.44 0.97
CA PRO A 564 -22.78 16.26 -0.18
C PRO A 564 -23.26 17.72 -0.11
N ALA A 565 -24.30 18.00 0.67
CA ALA A 565 -24.77 19.37 0.94
C ALA A 565 -23.75 20.21 1.74
N ASP A 566 -22.78 19.57 2.41
CA ASP A 566 -21.76 20.26 3.19
C ASP A 566 -20.59 20.80 2.38
N ARG A 567 -20.53 20.47 1.09
CA ARG A 567 -19.49 20.91 0.15
C ARG A 567 -19.47 22.42 -0.02
N GLU A 568 -18.28 22.96 -0.21
CA GLU A 568 -18.09 24.42 -0.28
C GLU A 568 -18.82 25.01 -1.48
N LEU A 569 -18.83 24.28 -2.60
CA LEU A 569 -19.50 24.71 -3.82
C LEU A 569 -21.02 24.83 -3.69
N VAL A 570 -21.61 24.13 -2.70
CA VAL A 570 -23.05 24.16 -2.40
C VAL A 570 -23.35 25.24 -1.36
N LYS A 571 -22.55 25.32 -0.29
CA LYS A 571 -22.74 26.28 0.80
C LYS A 571 -22.44 27.71 0.40
N ASN A 572 -21.33 27.91 -0.30
CA ASN A 572 -20.79 29.22 -0.67
C ASN A 572 -20.52 29.28 -2.18
N PRO A 573 -21.57 29.21 -3.02
CA PRO A 573 -21.40 29.23 -4.47
C PRO A 573 -20.84 30.59 -4.93
N THR A 574 -19.62 30.59 -5.45
CA THR A 574 -19.01 31.80 -6.03
C THR A 574 -19.60 32.06 -7.42
N SER A 575 -20.46 33.07 -7.57
CA SER A 575 -21.22 33.36 -8.80
C SER A 575 -20.38 33.52 -10.08
N GLU A 576 -19.07 33.76 -9.98
CA GLU A 576 -18.14 33.94 -11.11
C GLU A 576 -17.25 32.72 -11.43
N HIS A 577 -17.43 31.58 -10.74
CA HIS A 577 -16.51 30.45 -10.92
C HIS A 577 -16.79 29.66 -12.22
N PRO A 578 -15.80 29.46 -13.11
CA PRO A 578 -15.99 29.01 -14.50
C PRO A 578 -16.48 27.56 -14.67
N TYR A 579 -16.50 26.78 -13.57
CA TYR A 579 -16.86 25.35 -13.59
C TYR A 579 -18.08 25.00 -12.72
N LEU A 580 -18.65 25.92 -11.94
CA LEU A 580 -19.73 25.57 -10.99
C LEU A 580 -20.99 25.06 -11.69
N GLU A 581 -21.46 25.76 -12.71
CA GLU A 581 -22.64 25.34 -13.49
C GLU A 581 -22.44 23.95 -14.11
N LYS A 582 -21.25 23.71 -14.67
CA LYS A 582 -20.88 22.43 -15.30
C LYS A 582 -20.83 21.28 -14.31
N LEU A 583 -20.34 21.51 -13.08
CA LEU A 583 -20.37 20.52 -12.01
C LEU A 583 -21.82 20.19 -11.63
N GLY A 584 -22.67 21.20 -11.46
CA GLY A 584 -24.09 21.01 -11.15
C GLY A 584 -24.84 20.19 -12.20
N LEU A 585 -24.62 20.48 -13.50
CA LEU A 585 -25.24 19.74 -14.61
C LEU A 585 -24.85 18.25 -14.62
N LEU A 586 -23.57 17.94 -14.33
CA LEU A 586 -23.11 16.55 -14.25
C LEU A 586 -23.68 15.82 -13.04
N GLU A 587 -23.74 16.48 -11.88
CA GLU A 587 -24.28 15.90 -10.64
C GLU A 587 -25.79 15.64 -10.74
N GLU A 588 -26.53 16.50 -11.44
CA GLU A 588 -27.94 16.30 -11.76
C GLU A 588 -28.15 15.13 -12.73
N ALA A 589 -27.33 15.04 -13.79
CA ALA A 589 -27.43 13.97 -14.78
C ALA A 589 -26.95 12.60 -14.26
N PHE A 590 -26.00 12.59 -13.32
CA PHE A 590 -25.38 11.39 -12.76
C PHE A 590 -25.25 11.48 -11.23
N PRO A 591 -26.33 11.18 -10.49
CA PRO A 591 -26.32 11.21 -9.02
C PRO A 591 -25.26 10.28 -8.38
N GLN A 592 -24.79 9.25 -9.11
CA GLN A 592 -23.69 8.37 -8.68
C GLN A 592 -22.40 9.14 -8.40
N LEU A 593 -22.19 10.29 -9.04
CA LEU A 593 -21.02 11.15 -8.82
C LEU A 593 -20.96 11.70 -7.39
N LEU A 594 -22.11 11.98 -6.77
CA LEU A 594 -22.18 12.45 -5.39
C LEU A 594 -21.80 11.36 -4.37
N LEU A 595 -21.83 10.10 -4.79
CA LEU A 595 -21.42 8.94 -3.99
C LEU A 595 -19.97 8.53 -4.28
N ASP A 596 -19.31 9.21 -5.22
CA ASP A 596 -17.95 8.92 -5.64
C ASP A 596 -16.94 9.87 -4.98
N PRO A 597 -16.00 9.35 -4.18
CA PRO A 597 -15.08 10.21 -3.45
C PRO A 597 -14.00 10.86 -4.31
N TRP A 598 -13.66 10.31 -5.48
CA TRP A 598 -12.75 10.97 -6.42
C TRP A 598 -13.41 12.17 -7.08
N TRP A 599 -14.70 12.09 -7.39
CA TRP A 599 -15.50 13.21 -7.87
C TRP A 599 -15.61 14.31 -6.80
N ILE A 600 -15.89 13.95 -5.56
CA ILE A 600 -15.97 14.90 -4.44
C ILE A 600 -14.62 15.60 -4.23
N LYS A 601 -13.50 14.85 -4.18
CA LYS A 601 -12.14 15.42 -4.10
C LYS A 601 -11.86 16.38 -5.26
N PHE A 602 -12.17 15.97 -6.49
CA PHE A 602 -11.93 16.77 -7.70
C PHE A 602 -12.70 18.09 -7.69
N SER A 603 -13.99 18.05 -7.38
CA SER A 603 -14.87 19.21 -7.36
C SER A 603 -14.52 20.20 -6.23
N GLU A 604 -14.10 19.69 -5.07
CA GLU A 604 -13.56 20.52 -3.98
C GLU A 604 -12.23 21.15 -4.36
N LEU A 605 -11.30 20.40 -4.98
CA LEU A 605 -10.05 20.95 -5.49
C LEU A 605 -10.30 22.05 -6.53
N LEU A 606 -11.23 21.84 -7.46
CA LEU A 606 -11.52 22.85 -8.48
C LEU A 606 -12.08 24.15 -7.90
N THR A 607 -12.85 24.07 -6.81
CA THR A 607 -13.56 25.23 -6.27
C THR A 607 -12.78 25.95 -5.18
N ARG A 608 -11.97 25.24 -4.39
CA ARG A 608 -11.29 25.77 -3.21
C ARG A 608 -9.80 25.97 -3.38
N PHE A 609 -9.15 25.30 -4.33
CA PHE A 609 -7.70 25.32 -4.40
C PHE A 609 -7.19 26.76 -4.67
N PRO A 610 -6.26 27.27 -3.84
CA PRO A 610 -5.94 28.71 -3.81
C PRO A 610 -5.26 29.20 -5.10
N HIS A 611 -4.59 28.30 -5.82
CA HIS A 611 -3.84 28.63 -7.02
C HIS A 611 -4.66 28.38 -8.29
N LYS A 612 -5.48 29.36 -8.68
CA LYS A 612 -6.35 29.29 -9.87
C LYS A 612 -5.64 28.93 -11.19
N LYS A 613 -4.33 29.21 -11.30
CA LYS A 613 -3.51 28.82 -12.47
C LYS A 613 -3.35 27.30 -12.62
N VAL A 614 -3.60 26.54 -11.56
CA VAL A 614 -3.45 25.08 -11.51
C VAL A 614 -4.76 24.37 -11.89
N CYS A 615 -5.91 25.06 -11.94
CA CYS A 615 -7.21 24.45 -12.25
C CYS A 615 -7.21 23.65 -13.57
N LYS A 616 -6.56 24.17 -14.63
CA LYS A 616 -6.41 23.44 -15.91
C LYS A 616 -5.66 22.12 -15.71
N GLU A 617 -4.59 22.13 -14.91
CA GLU A 617 -3.81 20.92 -14.61
C GLU A 617 -4.58 19.96 -13.69
N ILE A 618 -5.43 20.45 -12.78
CA ILE A 618 -6.35 19.60 -12.00
C ILE A 618 -7.32 18.88 -12.92
N VAL A 619 -7.96 19.60 -13.86
CA VAL A 619 -8.84 19.00 -14.88
C VAL A 619 -8.10 17.96 -15.71
N PHE A 620 -6.90 18.29 -16.20
CA PHE A 620 -6.08 17.37 -16.98
C PHE A 620 -5.69 16.13 -16.16
N CYS A 621 -5.16 16.31 -14.94
CA CYS A 621 -4.77 15.21 -14.06
C CYS A 621 -5.96 14.31 -13.70
N PHE A 622 -7.13 14.90 -13.47
CA PHE A 622 -8.35 14.13 -13.23
C PHE A 622 -8.77 13.33 -14.47
N ALA A 623 -8.76 13.95 -15.66
CA ALA A 623 -9.03 13.24 -16.92
C ALA A 623 -8.06 12.06 -17.15
N GLN A 624 -6.79 12.22 -16.79
CA GLN A 624 -5.78 11.15 -16.85
C GLN A 624 -6.02 10.07 -15.79
N HIS A 625 -6.37 10.46 -14.56
CA HIS A 625 -6.71 9.50 -13.50
C HIS A 625 -7.92 8.64 -13.91
N LEU A 626 -8.93 9.23 -14.53
CA LEU A 626 -10.09 8.52 -15.06
C LEU A 626 -9.81 7.68 -16.31
N ARG A 627 -8.65 7.89 -16.97
CA ARG A 627 -8.31 7.32 -18.29
C ARG A 627 -9.36 7.63 -19.34
N LEU A 628 -9.61 8.91 -19.57
CA LEU A 628 -10.57 9.38 -20.56
C LEU A 628 -10.32 8.82 -21.98
N SER A 629 -9.05 8.58 -22.32
CA SER A 629 -8.59 7.98 -23.57
C SER A 629 -9.14 6.58 -23.84
N ASP A 630 -9.49 5.83 -22.80
CA ASP A 630 -9.99 4.46 -22.92
C ASP A 630 -11.48 4.44 -23.31
N ILE A 631 -12.17 5.58 -23.15
CA ILE A 631 -13.62 5.71 -23.31
C ILE A 631 -13.96 6.55 -24.53
N ILE A 632 -13.25 7.66 -24.74
CA ILE A 632 -13.58 8.63 -25.77
C ILE A 632 -12.71 8.44 -26.99
N ASN A 633 -13.35 8.17 -28.12
CA ASN A 633 -12.72 8.32 -29.43
C ASN A 633 -12.85 9.78 -29.87
N PHE A 634 -11.73 10.42 -30.16
CA PHE A 634 -11.65 11.82 -30.59
C PHE A 634 -11.88 11.96 -32.11
N SER A 635 -12.59 12.98 -32.57
CA SER A 635 -12.74 13.35 -33.99
C SER A 635 -11.51 14.14 -34.50
N MET A 636 -11.50 14.48 -35.80
CA MET A 636 -10.45 15.34 -36.41
C MET A 636 -10.28 16.69 -35.69
N GLN A 637 -11.36 17.21 -35.09
CA GLN A 637 -11.42 18.45 -34.30
C GLN A 637 -11.40 18.15 -32.79
N ALA A 638 -10.96 16.94 -32.42
CA ALA A 638 -10.98 16.41 -31.06
C ALA A 638 -12.38 16.48 -30.40
N GLU A 639 -13.45 16.23 -31.16
CA GLU A 639 -14.81 16.10 -30.61
C GLU A 639 -15.09 14.64 -30.21
N PRO A 640 -15.91 14.37 -29.17
CA PRO A 640 -16.23 12.99 -28.82
C PRO A 640 -17.10 12.34 -29.92
N LEU A 641 -16.67 11.18 -30.43
CA LEU A 641 -17.48 10.38 -31.35
C LEU A 641 -18.61 9.66 -30.59
N ARG A 642 -19.82 9.63 -31.19
CA ARG A 642 -21.08 9.18 -30.56
C ARG A 642 -20.94 7.92 -29.68
N LEU A 643 -21.51 8.02 -28.48
CA LEU A 643 -21.63 6.94 -27.49
C LEU A 643 -22.52 5.78 -27.97
N ASP A 644 -22.18 4.56 -27.54
CA ASP A 644 -23.08 3.42 -27.58
C ASP A 644 -24.32 3.73 -26.72
N PRO A 645 -25.56 3.57 -27.24
CA PRO A 645 -26.77 3.67 -26.44
C PRO A 645 -26.80 2.77 -25.19
N HIS A 646 -26.02 1.68 -25.18
CA HIS A 646 -25.89 0.74 -24.07
C HIS A 646 -24.65 0.99 -23.19
N ALA A 647 -23.90 2.06 -23.43
CA ALA A 647 -22.73 2.43 -22.62
C ALA A 647 -23.09 2.57 -21.13
N THR A 648 -22.15 2.25 -20.25
CA THR A 648 -22.32 2.35 -18.79
C THR A 648 -22.53 3.80 -18.34
N TRP A 649 -23.08 4.00 -17.13
CA TRP A 649 -23.26 5.36 -16.59
C TRP A 649 -21.93 6.12 -16.54
N ARG A 650 -20.83 5.43 -16.20
CA ARG A 650 -19.47 5.99 -16.11
C ARG A 650 -19.02 6.55 -17.46
N GLU A 651 -19.19 5.78 -18.55
CA GLU A 651 -18.78 6.20 -19.88
C GLU A 651 -19.55 7.43 -20.35
N ARG A 652 -20.87 7.46 -20.10
CA ARG A 652 -21.72 8.62 -20.43
C ARG A 652 -21.32 9.86 -19.62
N ALA A 653 -21.05 9.71 -18.32
CA ALA A 653 -20.60 10.80 -17.46
C ALA A 653 -19.25 11.36 -17.92
N MET A 654 -18.32 10.50 -18.35
CA MET A 654 -17.00 10.91 -18.80
C MET A 654 -17.02 11.65 -20.15
N VAL A 655 -17.94 11.32 -21.06
CA VAL A 655 -18.14 12.11 -22.28
C VAL A 655 -18.66 13.51 -21.98
N LEU A 656 -19.67 13.63 -21.12
CA LEU A 656 -20.18 14.95 -20.74
C LEU A 656 -19.14 15.75 -19.95
N PHE A 657 -18.34 15.09 -19.11
CA PHE A 657 -17.17 15.70 -18.48
C PHE A 657 -16.21 16.27 -19.52
N TYR A 658 -15.88 15.51 -20.57
CA TYR A 658 -15.00 16.00 -21.64
C TYR A 658 -15.57 17.25 -22.34
N GLU A 659 -16.84 17.20 -22.73
CA GLU A 659 -17.51 18.30 -23.42
C GLU A 659 -17.52 19.60 -22.60
N HIS A 660 -17.77 19.48 -21.29
CA HIS A 660 -17.85 20.62 -20.38
C HIS A 660 -16.48 21.15 -19.95
N PHE A 661 -15.51 20.28 -19.67
CA PHE A 661 -14.25 20.68 -19.04
C PHE A 661 -13.10 20.92 -20.02
N PHE A 662 -13.24 20.51 -21.29
CA PHE A 662 -12.30 20.85 -22.37
C PHE A 662 -13.02 21.68 -23.44
N PRO A 663 -13.38 22.96 -23.17
CA PRO A 663 -14.22 23.74 -24.08
C PRO A 663 -13.45 24.28 -25.31
N ASN A 664 -12.13 24.38 -25.25
CA ASN A 664 -11.31 24.91 -26.34
C ASN A 664 -10.53 23.82 -27.09
N LEU A 665 -10.30 24.06 -28.38
CA LEU A 665 -9.63 23.10 -29.26
C LEU A 665 -8.18 22.81 -28.83
N VAL A 666 -7.47 23.78 -28.27
CA VAL A 666 -6.05 23.61 -27.87
C VAL A 666 -5.92 22.56 -26.76
N GLU A 667 -6.75 22.63 -25.74
CA GLU A 667 -6.79 21.66 -24.64
C GLU A 667 -7.26 20.28 -25.10
N ARG A 668 -8.25 20.25 -26.00
CA ARG A 668 -8.71 19.00 -26.61
C ARG A 668 -7.61 18.33 -27.43
N LEU A 669 -6.87 19.10 -28.23
CA LEU A 669 -5.74 18.61 -29.01
C LEU A 669 -4.59 18.16 -28.12
N GLU A 670 -4.27 18.90 -27.05
CA GLU A 670 -3.26 18.50 -26.06
C GLU A 670 -3.63 17.15 -25.42
N LEU A 671 -4.88 17.00 -24.95
CA LEU A 671 -5.36 15.74 -24.37
C LEU A 671 -5.36 14.60 -25.39
N MET A 672 -5.83 14.86 -26.61
CA MET A 672 -5.85 13.86 -27.69
C MET A 672 -4.44 13.44 -28.09
N HIS A 673 -3.50 14.37 -28.27
CA HIS A 673 -2.10 14.09 -28.60
C HIS A 673 -1.39 13.35 -27.48
N PHE A 674 -1.68 13.72 -26.23
CA PHE A 674 -1.24 12.99 -25.06
C PHE A 674 -1.77 11.55 -25.09
N ALA A 675 -3.09 11.36 -25.22
CA ALA A 675 -3.76 10.05 -25.28
C ALA A 675 -3.28 9.17 -26.44
N GLN A 676 -2.91 9.79 -27.56
CA GLN A 676 -2.31 9.11 -28.70
C GLN A 676 -0.88 8.61 -28.41
N GLY A 677 -0.25 9.05 -27.32
CA GLY A 677 1.13 8.68 -26.97
C GLY A 677 2.17 9.42 -27.80
N ARG A 678 1.90 10.67 -28.19
CA ARG A 678 2.91 11.52 -28.83
C ARG A 678 3.95 11.95 -27.80
N ASP A 679 5.21 11.63 -28.07
CA ASP A 679 6.32 11.91 -27.15
C ASP A 679 6.53 13.38 -26.82
N ASP A 680 6.45 14.25 -27.82
CA ASP A 680 6.67 15.68 -27.64
C ASP A 680 5.68 16.26 -26.62
N THR A 681 4.42 15.87 -26.77
CA THR A 681 3.32 16.24 -25.88
C THR A 681 3.48 15.58 -24.51
N ALA A 682 3.77 14.27 -24.47
CA ALA A 682 3.94 13.54 -23.22
C ALA A 682 5.11 14.05 -22.37
N ASN A 683 6.27 14.34 -22.99
CA ASN A 683 7.44 14.89 -22.30
C ASN A 683 7.18 16.32 -21.79
N LEU A 684 6.53 17.17 -22.59
CA LEU A 684 6.15 18.53 -22.18
C LEU A 684 5.22 18.50 -20.97
N VAL A 685 4.20 17.63 -21.00
CA VAL A 685 3.28 17.42 -19.89
C VAL A 685 4.01 16.85 -18.68
N GLU A 686 4.93 15.88 -18.87
CA GLU A 686 5.74 15.32 -17.77
C GLU A 686 6.48 16.41 -17.00
N GLU A 687 7.25 17.23 -17.72
CA GLU A 687 8.08 18.27 -17.14
C GLU A 687 7.22 19.29 -16.40
N ARG A 688 6.09 19.69 -17.02
CA ARG A 688 5.12 20.60 -16.41
C ARG A 688 4.55 20.03 -15.11
N LEU A 689 4.09 18.78 -15.11
CA LEU A 689 3.47 18.14 -13.95
C LEU A 689 4.51 17.87 -12.84
N LYS A 690 5.72 17.43 -13.17
CA LYS A 690 6.82 17.30 -12.20
C LYS A 690 7.13 18.63 -11.52
N LYS A 691 7.17 19.72 -12.29
CA LYS A 691 7.33 21.06 -11.72
C LYS A 691 6.20 21.43 -10.76
N GLN A 692 4.94 21.15 -11.12
CA GLN A 692 3.81 21.39 -10.21
C GLN A 692 3.91 20.60 -8.90
N PHE A 693 4.41 19.36 -8.97
CA PHE A 693 4.62 18.52 -7.78
C PHE A 693 5.66 19.14 -6.86
N LEU A 694 6.82 19.53 -7.42
CA LEU A 694 7.89 20.20 -6.67
C LEU A 694 7.41 21.53 -6.05
N ASP A 695 6.70 22.34 -6.84
CA ASP A 695 6.19 23.63 -6.38
C ASP A 695 5.17 23.46 -5.24
N SER A 696 4.31 22.44 -5.31
CA SER A 696 3.35 22.08 -4.24
C SER A 696 4.07 21.68 -2.95
N MET A 697 5.03 20.74 -3.06
CA MET A 697 5.81 20.28 -1.92
C MET A 697 6.58 21.43 -1.25
N LEU A 698 7.21 22.30 -2.03
CA LEU A 698 7.95 23.46 -1.50
C LEU A 698 7.04 24.48 -0.81
N ARG A 699 5.80 24.68 -1.29
CA ARG A 699 4.83 25.55 -0.60
C ARG A 699 4.42 24.97 0.73
N VAL A 700 4.08 23.68 0.78
CA VAL A 700 3.74 22.97 2.02
C VAL A 700 4.91 23.02 3.00
N GLU A 701 6.13 22.66 2.56
CA GLU A 701 7.33 22.70 3.41
C GLU A 701 7.55 24.10 4.01
N ARG A 702 7.47 25.16 3.19
CA ARG A 702 7.61 26.54 3.67
C ARG A 702 6.58 26.92 4.72
N GLN A 703 5.32 26.49 4.57
CA GLN A 703 4.28 26.74 5.58
C GLN A 703 4.60 26.05 6.90
N LEU A 704 5.07 24.80 6.85
CA LEU A 704 5.49 24.06 8.04
C LEU A 704 6.72 24.67 8.69
N CYS A 705 7.68 25.14 7.91
CA CYS A 705 8.85 25.87 8.38
C CYS A 705 8.45 27.16 9.11
N VAL A 706 7.51 27.94 8.56
CA VAL A 706 6.96 29.13 9.25
C VAL A 706 6.29 28.75 10.57
N LEU A 707 5.51 27.66 10.59
CA LEU A 707 4.90 27.16 11.82
C LEU A 707 5.96 26.75 12.86
N GLY A 708 6.99 26.01 12.45
CA GLY A 708 8.10 25.60 13.29
C GLY A 708 8.86 26.79 13.87
N LYS A 709 9.17 27.77 13.02
CA LYS A 709 9.80 29.04 13.38
C LYS A 709 8.98 29.81 14.43
N GLN A 710 7.68 29.97 14.22
CA GLN A 710 6.76 30.63 15.17
C GLN A 710 6.70 29.90 16.52
N ARG A 711 6.65 28.57 16.51
CA ARG A 711 6.64 27.76 17.73
C ARG A 711 7.97 27.85 18.48
N ALA A 712 9.09 27.75 17.76
CA ALA A 712 10.43 27.88 18.32
C ALA A 712 10.66 29.25 18.95
N ALA A 713 10.27 30.33 18.27
CA ALA A 713 10.35 31.69 18.81
C ALA A 713 9.58 31.83 20.13
N ARG A 714 8.35 31.31 20.22
CA ARG A 714 7.56 31.30 21.47
C ARG A 714 8.22 30.48 22.59
N GLN A 715 8.76 29.30 22.27
CA GLN A 715 9.47 28.49 23.27
C GLN A 715 10.73 29.17 23.80
N VAL A 716 11.51 29.80 22.91
CA VAL A 716 12.69 30.59 23.29
C VAL A 716 12.28 31.79 24.14
N ARG A 717 11.24 32.53 23.75
CA ARG A 717 10.68 33.64 24.54
C ARG A 717 10.33 33.20 25.96
N ASP A 718 9.58 32.10 26.08
CA ASP A 718 9.15 31.58 27.38
C ASP A 718 10.34 31.12 28.24
N TYR A 719 11.42 30.62 27.62
CA TYR A 719 12.68 30.33 28.29
C TYR A 719 13.41 31.59 28.74
N LEU A 720 13.54 32.60 27.88
CA LEU A 720 14.18 33.89 28.21
C LEU A 720 13.47 34.59 29.39
N LEU A 721 12.13 34.57 29.42
CA LEU A 721 11.34 35.08 30.54
C LEU A 721 11.64 34.33 31.85
N LYS A 722 11.74 32.98 31.80
CA LYS A 722 12.13 32.17 32.97
C LYS A 722 13.55 32.48 33.45
N CYS A 723 14.45 32.85 32.55
CA CYS A 723 15.82 33.30 32.86
C CYS A 723 15.89 34.77 33.32
N GLY A 724 14.76 35.46 33.47
CA GLY A 724 14.71 36.85 33.96
C GLY A 724 15.22 37.89 32.95
N VAL A 725 15.07 37.60 31.65
CA VAL A 725 15.30 38.58 30.56
C VAL A 725 14.08 39.50 30.46
N ARG A 726 14.30 40.82 30.42
CA ARG A 726 13.23 41.79 30.16
C ARG A 726 13.04 41.91 28.66
N LEU A 727 11.85 41.55 28.19
CA LEU A 727 11.47 41.60 26.78
C LEU A 727 10.55 42.81 26.54
N GLY A 728 10.53 43.32 25.31
CA GLY A 728 9.71 44.47 24.89
C GLY A 728 8.25 44.06 24.66
N GLU A 729 7.56 44.75 23.74
CA GLU A 729 6.23 44.33 23.32
C GLU A 729 6.25 42.90 22.76
N ASP A 730 5.19 42.13 23.06
CA ASP A 730 5.15 40.68 22.78
C ASP A 730 5.27 40.39 21.29
N LYS A 731 4.67 41.24 20.46
CA LYS A 731 4.67 41.09 19.00
C LYS A 731 6.07 41.33 18.41
N ASP A 732 6.68 42.47 18.74
CA ASP A 732 8.00 42.85 18.26
C ASP A 732 9.09 41.86 18.71
N THR A 733 8.97 41.37 19.95
CA THR A 733 9.90 40.37 20.50
C THR A 733 9.79 39.03 19.77
N VAL A 734 8.56 38.57 19.47
CA VAL A 734 8.37 37.31 18.73
C VAL A 734 8.87 37.45 17.30
N GLU A 735 8.62 38.57 16.62
CA GLU A 735 9.14 38.85 15.27
C GLU A 735 10.68 38.87 15.24
N GLU A 736 11.34 39.46 16.24
CA GLU A 736 12.80 39.42 16.39
C GLU A 736 13.31 37.98 16.61
N LEU A 737 12.71 37.25 17.54
CA LEU A 737 13.10 35.86 17.84
C LEU A 737 12.88 34.93 16.64
N GLU A 738 11.85 35.19 15.83
CA GLU A 738 11.62 34.47 14.58
C GLU A 738 12.79 34.62 13.59
N LEU A 739 13.44 35.79 13.53
CA LEU A 739 14.64 35.98 12.71
C LEU A 739 15.82 35.17 13.25
N LEU A 740 16.02 35.16 14.57
CA LEU A 740 17.13 34.45 15.22
C LEU A 740 16.99 32.92 15.12
N VAL A 741 15.76 32.39 15.13
CA VAL A 741 15.53 30.94 14.97
C VAL A 741 15.33 30.52 13.52
N ALA A 742 15.35 31.45 12.56
CA ALA A 742 15.09 31.16 11.16
C ALA A 742 16.06 30.13 10.56
N PRO A 743 17.40 30.23 10.74
CA PRO A 743 18.35 29.27 10.18
C PRO A 743 18.01 27.83 10.61
N ALA A 744 17.66 27.63 11.87
CA ALA A 744 17.28 26.33 12.42
C ALA A 744 15.93 25.78 11.95
N ASN A 745 15.12 26.56 11.21
CA ASN A 745 13.79 26.21 10.73
C ASN A 745 13.61 26.41 9.20
N GLU A 746 14.70 26.50 8.43
CA GLU A 746 14.65 26.73 6.97
C GLU A 746 14.07 25.55 6.18
N ARG A 747 14.12 24.34 6.73
CA ARG A 747 13.62 23.10 6.11
C ARG A 747 13.06 22.14 7.16
N ILE A 748 12.33 21.13 6.71
CA ILE A 748 11.83 20.06 7.59
C ILE A 748 12.90 18.97 7.75
N ALA A 749 13.35 18.76 8.98
CA ALA A 749 14.39 17.78 9.30
C ALA A 749 13.81 16.36 9.40
N ILE A 750 14.42 15.41 8.67
CA ILE A 750 14.13 13.97 8.76
C ILE A 750 15.35 13.29 9.38
N GLU A 751 15.32 13.11 10.70
CA GLU A 751 16.47 12.65 11.48
C GLU A 751 16.24 11.23 12.01
N ASP A 752 17.14 10.31 11.66
CA ASP A 752 17.21 8.97 12.24
C ASP A 752 18.23 8.98 13.39
N HIS A 753 17.73 8.63 14.58
CA HIS A 753 18.55 8.59 15.77
C HIS A 753 19.61 7.48 15.72
N GLU A 754 19.39 6.39 14.97
CA GLU A 754 20.37 5.32 14.80
C GLU A 754 21.61 5.83 14.06
N VAL A 755 21.44 6.67 13.04
CA VAL A 755 22.55 7.30 12.32
C VAL A 755 23.33 8.23 13.23
N LEU A 756 22.65 9.02 14.07
CA LEU A 756 23.30 9.85 15.09
C LEU A 756 24.13 9.01 16.09
N ILE A 757 23.62 7.86 16.53
CA ILE A 757 24.34 6.94 17.43
C ILE A 757 25.57 6.37 16.72
N LYS A 758 25.43 5.89 15.48
CA LYS A 758 26.54 5.36 14.68
C LYS A 758 27.63 6.41 14.47
N LEU A 759 27.25 7.64 14.11
CA LEU A 759 28.17 8.78 13.99
C LEU A 759 28.94 9.02 15.29
N LYS A 760 28.26 9.05 16.44
CA LYS A 760 28.89 9.24 17.76
C LYS A 760 29.84 8.09 18.12
N ARG A 761 29.50 6.86 17.73
CA ARG A 761 30.30 5.65 18.00
C ARG A 761 31.37 5.36 16.94
N LYS A 762 31.42 6.16 15.86
CA LYS A 762 32.30 5.95 14.68
C LYS A 762 32.07 4.57 14.03
N GLU A 763 30.83 4.09 14.07
CA GLU A 763 30.42 2.88 13.37
C GLU A 763 30.30 3.18 11.85
N PRO A 764 30.56 2.21 10.97
CA PRO A 764 30.45 2.41 9.54
C PRO A 764 28.99 2.71 9.14
N LEU A 765 28.82 3.78 8.38
CA LEU A 765 27.54 4.16 7.79
C LEU A 765 27.39 3.55 6.39
N ASN A 766 26.20 3.02 6.10
CA ASN A 766 25.79 2.68 4.73
C ASN A 766 25.57 3.96 3.91
N ALA A 767 25.31 3.83 2.61
CA ALA A 767 25.20 4.98 1.72
C ALA A 767 23.99 5.89 2.04
N LEU A 768 22.84 5.32 2.38
CA LEU A 768 21.64 6.08 2.79
C LEU A 768 21.90 6.86 4.08
N GLU A 769 22.54 6.23 5.06
CA GLU A 769 22.93 6.83 6.32
C GLU A 769 23.96 7.96 6.12
N ARG A 770 24.85 7.86 5.12
CA ARG A 770 25.79 8.95 4.78
C ARG A 770 25.09 10.16 4.18
N LEU A 771 24.13 9.95 3.29
CA LEU A 771 23.30 11.03 2.74
C LEU A 771 22.53 11.75 3.85
N GLN A 772 21.96 10.96 4.77
CA GLN A 772 21.26 11.50 5.93
C GLN A 772 22.20 12.22 6.90
N ALA A 773 23.40 11.68 7.17
CA ALA A 773 24.40 12.31 8.03
C ALA A 773 24.79 13.71 7.54
N LYS A 774 24.88 13.92 6.22
CA LYS A 774 25.13 15.25 5.65
C LYS A 774 23.99 16.22 5.95
N ALA A 775 22.74 15.77 5.83
CA ALA A 775 21.58 16.59 6.18
C ALA A 775 21.56 16.91 7.68
N ILE A 776 21.68 15.90 8.54
CA ILE A 776 21.75 16.05 10.01
C ILE A 776 22.84 17.05 10.41
N TYR A 777 24.03 16.96 9.80
CA TYR A 777 25.13 17.89 10.09
C TYR A 777 24.76 19.34 9.78
N GLN A 778 24.14 19.60 8.63
CA GLN A 778 23.66 20.95 8.28
C GLN A 778 22.59 21.44 9.26
N ASP A 779 21.62 20.60 9.62
CA ASP A 779 20.54 20.98 10.55
C ASP A 779 21.07 21.30 11.95
N HIS A 780 22.10 20.58 12.39
CA HIS A 780 22.82 20.83 13.64
C HIS A 780 23.69 22.10 13.59
N MET A 781 24.31 22.40 12.45
CA MET A 781 25.08 23.64 12.27
C MET A 781 24.16 24.86 12.36
N HIS A 782 23.05 24.86 11.62
CA HIS A 782 22.09 25.97 11.68
C HIS A 782 21.45 26.11 13.07
N LEU A 783 21.18 24.99 13.75
CA LEU A 783 20.70 25.01 15.14
C LEU A 783 21.71 25.67 16.07
N LYS A 784 22.99 25.31 15.94
CA LYS A 784 24.06 25.90 16.72
C LYS A 784 24.20 27.40 16.44
N GLU A 785 24.18 27.81 15.17
CA GLU A 785 24.21 29.22 14.75
C GLU A 785 23.07 30.02 15.40
N SER A 786 21.84 29.51 15.35
CA SER A 786 20.68 30.16 16.00
C SER A 786 20.87 30.29 17.53
N VAL A 787 21.41 29.28 18.21
CA VAL A 787 21.65 29.34 19.66
C VAL A 787 22.75 30.37 19.99
N GLU A 788 23.84 30.37 19.24
CA GLU A 788 24.95 31.32 19.43
C GLU A 788 24.50 32.77 19.19
N GLU A 789 23.71 33.03 18.15
CA GLU A 789 23.14 34.36 17.88
C GLU A 789 22.22 34.84 19.01
N ILE A 790 21.37 33.97 19.56
CA ILE A 790 20.52 34.30 20.72
C ILE A 790 21.37 34.63 21.95
N GLN A 791 22.41 33.84 22.23
CA GLN A 791 23.32 34.09 23.35
C GLN A 791 24.07 35.41 23.21
N VAL A 792 24.52 35.75 21.99
CA VAL A 792 25.16 37.04 21.68
C VAL A 792 24.16 38.19 21.86
N ARG A 793 22.94 38.04 21.34
CA ARG A 793 21.91 39.09 21.38
C ARG A 793 21.47 39.45 22.80
N TYR A 794 21.44 38.48 23.70
CA TYR A 794 21.07 38.62 25.11
C TYR A 794 22.27 38.42 26.06
N ALA A 795 23.46 38.83 25.63
CA ALA A 795 24.70 38.72 26.39
C ALA A 795 24.58 39.33 27.81
N GLY A 796 25.20 38.69 28.80
CA GLY A 796 25.15 39.10 30.21
C GLY A 796 24.12 38.37 31.09
N LYS A 797 23.42 37.39 30.52
CA LYS A 797 22.56 36.43 31.23
C LYS A 797 23.14 35.02 30.99
N ASP A 798 23.24 34.20 32.04
CA ASP A 798 23.83 32.86 31.98
C ASP A 798 22.88 31.87 31.27
N LEU A 799 22.70 32.03 29.97
CA LEU A 799 21.78 31.25 29.14
C LEU A 799 22.40 29.90 28.79
N ASP A 800 21.74 28.81 29.19
CA ASP A 800 22.21 27.45 28.94
C ASP A 800 22.01 27.04 27.47
N PHE A 801 23.11 26.65 26.82
CA PHE A 801 23.12 26.23 25.42
C PHE A 801 22.15 25.06 25.18
N VAL A 802 22.21 24.03 26.04
CA VAL A 802 21.43 22.79 25.86
C VAL A 802 19.93 23.02 26.09
N ALA A 803 19.58 23.97 26.97
CA ALA A 803 18.20 24.38 27.20
C ALA A 803 17.65 25.17 26.01
N LEU A 804 18.42 26.10 25.44
CA LEU A 804 18.05 26.86 24.23
C LEU A 804 17.89 25.93 23.03
N GLU A 805 18.85 25.04 22.81
CA GLU A 805 18.80 24.00 21.77
C GLU A 805 17.50 23.18 21.89
N ARG A 806 17.16 22.73 23.11
CA ARG A 806 15.90 22.02 23.38
C ARG A 806 14.66 22.87 23.13
N CYS A 807 14.69 24.17 23.38
CA CYS A 807 13.56 25.06 23.11
C CYS A 807 13.30 25.18 21.60
N ILE A 808 14.35 25.41 20.81
CA ILE A 808 14.26 25.50 19.34
C ILE A 808 13.81 24.15 18.77
N HIS A 809 14.42 23.04 19.20
CA HIS A 809 14.07 21.71 18.74
C HIS A 809 12.63 21.32 19.10
N ARG A 810 12.10 21.72 20.26
CA ARG A 810 10.69 21.50 20.63
C ARG A 810 9.72 22.30 19.77
N GLY A 811 10.16 23.42 19.21
CA GLY A 811 9.39 24.24 18.30
C GLY A 811 9.26 23.65 16.89
N ARG A 812 10.27 22.91 16.42
CA ARG A 812 10.29 22.27 15.09
C ARG A 812 9.07 21.38 14.87
N VAL A 813 8.56 21.39 13.64
CA VAL A 813 7.55 20.42 13.21
C VAL A 813 8.21 19.04 13.17
N LYS A 814 7.59 18.07 13.87
CA LYS A 814 8.05 16.69 13.87
C LYS A 814 7.55 15.99 12.62
N VAL A 815 8.34 15.04 12.12
CA VAL A 815 7.95 14.18 11.01
C VAL A 815 7.43 12.86 11.57
N GLY A 816 6.20 12.49 11.19
CA GLY A 816 5.55 11.24 11.56
C GLY A 816 5.89 10.08 10.62
N GLY A 817 5.32 8.91 10.89
CA GLY A 817 5.59 7.69 10.14
C GLY A 817 6.90 7.02 10.54
N ASP A 818 7.38 6.11 9.68
CA ASP A 818 8.67 5.45 9.86
C ASP A 818 9.80 6.30 9.26
N THR A 819 10.81 6.63 10.07
CA THR A 819 11.91 7.48 9.63
C THR A 819 12.69 6.86 8.47
N ASN A 820 12.87 5.54 8.47
CA ASN A 820 13.61 4.84 7.44
C ASN A 820 12.84 4.84 6.11
N GLU A 821 11.52 4.55 6.14
CA GLU A 821 10.63 4.76 4.98
C GLU A 821 10.75 6.18 4.42
N ASN A 822 10.68 7.20 5.29
CA ASN A 822 10.76 8.60 4.87
C ASN A 822 12.09 8.92 4.17
N VAL A 823 13.21 8.41 4.68
CA VAL A 823 14.54 8.63 4.09
C VAL A 823 14.66 7.90 2.74
N ILE A 824 14.15 6.67 2.62
CA ILE A 824 14.09 5.92 1.36
C ILE A 824 13.29 6.68 0.31
N PHE A 825 12.08 7.12 0.65
CA PHE A 825 11.22 7.83 -0.29
C PHE A 825 11.80 9.19 -0.67
N LYS A 826 12.50 9.87 0.24
CA LYS A 826 13.27 11.08 -0.11
C LYS A 826 14.38 10.81 -1.11
N HIS A 827 15.14 9.74 -0.93
CA HIS A 827 16.15 9.34 -1.91
C HIS A 827 15.53 9.04 -3.28
N HIS A 828 14.41 8.30 -3.30
CA HIS A 828 13.69 7.98 -4.52
C HIS A 828 13.15 9.25 -5.21
N PHE A 829 12.55 10.16 -4.44
CA PHE A 829 12.11 11.47 -4.89
C PHE A 829 13.25 12.25 -5.58
N GLU A 830 14.43 12.36 -4.95
CA GLU A 830 15.59 13.08 -5.52
C GLU A 830 16.08 12.44 -6.82
N ARG A 831 15.95 11.11 -6.94
CA ARG A 831 16.37 10.33 -8.10
C ARG A 831 15.43 10.46 -9.31
N ASN A 832 14.11 10.34 -9.12
CA ASN A 832 13.16 10.17 -10.24
C ASN A 832 12.77 11.47 -10.97
N PHE A 833 13.09 12.62 -10.38
CA PHE A 833 12.73 13.91 -10.95
C PHE A 833 13.73 14.42 -11.99
N LYS A 834 14.89 13.76 -12.17
CA LYS A 834 15.87 14.09 -13.20
C LYS A 834 16.18 12.86 -14.07
N ARG A 835 16.04 13.01 -15.38
CA ARG A 835 16.43 11.97 -16.35
C ARG A 835 17.93 11.77 -16.33
N LYS A 836 18.35 10.50 -16.32
CA LYS A 836 19.76 10.12 -16.49
C LYS A 836 20.10 10.04 -17.99
N PRO A 837 21.37 10.25 -18.39
CA PRO A 837 21.81 9.98 -19.76
C PRO A 837 21.48 8.55 -20.20
N ASN A 838 21.12 8.34 -21.46
CA ASN A 838 20.83 7.02 -22.07
C ASN A 838 19.64 6.25 -21.47
N GLN A 839 18.91 6.82 -20.50
CA GLN A 839 17.70 6.24 -19.92
C GLN A 839 16.56 6.21 -20.95
N ILE A 840 15.89 5.07 -21.09
CA ILE A 840 14.70 4.96 -21.94
C ILE A 840 13.58 5.84 -21.39
N PRO A 841 13.00 6.75 -22.19
CA PRO A 841 11.79 7.47 -21.82
C PRO A 841 10.61 6.50 -21.74
N LEU A 842 10.08 6.32 -20.54
CA LEU A 842 8.85 5.57 -20.31
C LEU A 842 7.65 6.52 -20.26
N PRO A 843 6.45 6.07 -20.66
CA PRO A 843 5.26 6.92 -20.61
C PRO A 843 4.92 7.33 -19.18
N ILE A 844 4.51 8.59 -18.98
CA ILE A 844 4.22 9.16 -17.65
C ILE A 844 2.97 8.57 -16.99
N SER A 845 2.13 7.93 -17.80
CA SER A 845 0.84 7.36 -17.41
C SER A 845 0.72 5.93 -17.92
N LYS A 846 0.24 5.01 -17.06
CA LYS A 846 -0.15 3.66 -17.49
C LYS A 846 -1.18 3.68 -18.63
N SER A 847 -1.96 4.76 -18.80
CA SER A 847 -2.92 4.90 -19.92
C SER A 847 -2.27 4.93 -21.30
N LEU A 848 -1.01 5.34 -21.38
CA LEU A 848 -0.29 5.42 -22.64
C LEU A 848 0.31 4.07 -23.05
N CYS A 849 0.32 3.09 -22.15
CA CYS A 849 0.94 1.78 -22.35
C CYS A 849 0.01 0.85 -23.16
N ILE A 850 -0.30 1.23 -24.40
CA ILE A 850 -1.26 0.55 -25.25
C ILE A 850 -0.53 -0.19 -26.39
N PRO A 851 -0.73 -1.52 -26.52
CA PRO A 851 -0.25 -2.27 -27.67
C PRO A 851 -0.75 -1.68 -28.98
N ARG A 852 0.16 -1.40 -29.91
CA ARG A 852 -0.18 -0.88 -31.24
C ARG A 852 -0.51 -2.04 -32.16
N SER A 853 -1.46 -1.86 -33.08
CA SER A 853 -1.78 -2.87 -34.08
C SER A 853 -0.63 -3.06 -35.08
N LEU A 854 0.01 -1.96 -35.50
CA LEU A 854 1.15 -1.95 -36.40
C LEU A 854 2.11 -0.80 -36.04
N ILE A 855 3.41 -1.13 -35.94
CA ILE A 855 4.49 -0.15 -35.79
C ILE A 855 5.31 -0.11 -37.09
N LEU A 856 5.37 1.07 -37.71
CA LEU A 856 6.16 1.34 -38.90
C LEU A 856 7.50 2.00 -38.53
N ILE A 857 8.59 1.49 -39.10
CA ILE A 857 9.95 1.97 -38.86
C ILE A 857 10.47 2.58 -40.16
N SER A 858 10.82 3.87 -40.15
CA SER A 858 11.34 4.59 -41.33
C SER A 858 12.64 5.32 -40.99
N PHE A 859 13.60 5.32 -41.92
CA PHE A 859 14.89 5.98 -41.68
C PHE A 859 14.80 7.49 -41.90
N ASN A 860 15.38 8.29 -41.00
CA ASN A 860 15.51 9.74 -41.16
C ASN A 860 16.96 10.11 -41.52
N PRO A 861 17.25 10.46 -42.79
CA PRO A 861 18.61 10.81 -43.22
C PRO A 861 19.18 12.06 -42.55
N LYS A 862 18.34 12.96 -42.04
CA LYS A 862 18.80 14.23 -41.43
C LYS A 862 19.44 14.02 -40.06
N SER A 863 18.92 13.07 -39.29
CA SER A 863 19.37 12.77 -37.94
C SER A 863 20.27 11.53 -37.86
N GLY A 864 20.25 10.68 -38.88
CA GLY A 864 20.88 9.37 -38.85
C GLY A 864 20.14 8.34 -37.98
N LYS A 865 18.91 8.62 -37.54
CA LYS A 865 18.11 7.78 -36.65
C LYS A 865 16.89 7.16 -37.35
N TRP A 866 16.25 6.20 -36.69
CA TRP A 866 15.00 5.57 -37.14
C TRP A 866 13.79 6.19 -36.45
N LYS A 867 12.78 6.55 -37.25
CA LYS A 867 11.47 7.00 -36.78
C LYS A 867 10.59 5.78 -36.53
N PHE A 868 10.01 5.71 -35.34
CA PHE A 868 9.02 4.72 -34.97
C PHE A 868 7.65 5.38 -35.05
N LEU A 869 6.79 4.86 -35.92
CA LEU A 869 5.46 5.37 -36.19
C LEU A 869 4.42 4.33 -35.80
N SER A 870 3.33 4.74 -35.15
CA SER A 870 2.15 3.90 -34.96
C SER A 870 1.22 4.07 -36.15
N VAL A 871 0.83 2.97 -36.79
CA VAL A 871 -0.22 2.99 -37.81
C VAL A 871 -1.58 2.90 -37.13
N LEU A 872 -2.33 3.98 -37.25
CA LEU A 872 -3.69 4.08 -36.75
C LEU A 872 -4.62 3.27 -37.66
N SER A 873 -5.61 2.60 -37.07
CA SER A 873 -6.70 1.98 -37.84
C SER A 873 -7.41 3.02 -38.71
N ARG A 874 -8.14 2.60 -39.74
CA ARG A 874 -8.88 3.52 -40.62
C ARG A 874 -9.83 4.44 -39.83
N ARG A 875 -10.38 3.96 -38.71
CA ARG A 875 -11.28 4.71 -37.82
C ARG A 875 -10.51 5.73 -36.97
N GLU A 876 -9.31 5.38 -36.49
CA GLU A 876 -8.41 6.25 -35.72
C GLU A 876 -7.68 7.29 -36.59
N ALA A 877 -7.28 6.91 -37.81
CA ALA A 877 -6.66 7.82 -38.78
C ALA A 877 -7.64 8.90 -39.26
N TRP A 878 -8.90 8.51 -39.49
CA TRP A 878 -10.02 9.39 -39.82
C TRP A 878 -10.55 10.21 -38.63
N ALA A 879 -10.04 9.91 -37.43
CA ALA A 879 -10.21 10.67 -36.20
C ALA A 879 -9.01 11.60 -35.91
N SER A 880 -7.82 11.35 -36.47
CA SER A 880 -6.55 12.01 -36.11
C SER A 880 -6.11 13.24 -36.93
N GLY A 881 -6.98 13.76 -37.78
CA GLY A 881 -6.80 14.98 -38.57
C GLY A 881 -6.12 14.82 -39.93
N ARG A 882 -5.91 13.60 -40.45
CA ARG A 882 -5.02 13.39 -41.61
C ARG A 882 -5.73 13.37 -42.96
N THR A 883 -5.38 14.32 -43.83
CA THR A 883 -5.88 14.46 -45.22
C THR A 883 -4.88 14.02 -46.28
N ASP A 884 -3.67 13.61 -45.88
CA ASP A 884 -2.56 13.21 -46.76
C ASP A 884 -2.62 11.73 -47.19
N GLY A 885 -3.60 10.98 -46.68
CA GLY A 885 -3.75 9.54 -46.94
C GLY A 885 -2.76 8.65 -46.17
N SER A 886 -1.95 9.20 -45.25
CA SER A 886 -0.98 8.43 -44.46
C SER A 886 -1.53 8.11 -43.05
N ASN A 887 -1.73 6.84 -42.74
CA ASN A 887 -2.27 6.41 -41.43
C ASN A 887 -1.21 6.34 -40.30
N ALA A 888 0.00 6.92 -40.44
CA ALA A 888 1.15 6.64 -39.57
C ALA A 888 1.61 7.82 -38.67
N MET A 889 1.34 7.78 -37.37
CA MET A 889 1.74 8.80 -36.37
C MET A 889 3.15 8.57 -35.85
N ILE A 890 4.05 9.57 -35.93
CA ILE A 890 5.38 9.49 -35.31
C ILE A 890 5.23 9.42 -33.79
N MET A 891 5.75 8.36 -33.19
CA MET A 891 5.85 8.22 -31.73
C MET A 891 7.15 8.84 -31.25
N PHE A 892 8.29 8.43 -31.82
CA PHE A 892 9.62 8.92 -31.46
C PHE A 892 10.67 8.59 -32.52
N GLU A 893 11.90 9.06 -32.29
CA GLU A 893 13.03 8.87 -33.21
C GLU A 893 14.30 8.50 -32.44
N GLU A 894 14.81 7.28 -32.65
CA GLU A 894 15.98 6.73 -31.94
C GLU A 894 16.81 5.75 -32.78
N GLY A 895 17.92 5.24 -32.22
CA GLY A 895 18.60 4.06 -32.76
C GLY A 895 17.67 2.85 -32.82
N LEU A 896 17.96 1.88 -33.69
CA LEU A 896 17.04 0.77 -33.97
C LEU A 896 16.84 -0.12 -32.73
N VAL A 897 17.92 -0.48 -32.02
CA VAL A 897 17.83 -1.27 -30.78
C VAL A 897 17.11 -0.49 -29.69
N GLN A 898 17.51 0.75 -29.43
CA GLN A 898 16.88 1.59 -28.41
C GLN A 898 15.39 1.78 -28.69
N GLY A 899 15.00 1.98 -29.95
CA GLY A 899 13.61 2.16 -30.30
C GLY A 899 12.76 0.89 -30.19
N VAL A 900 13.31 -0.28 -30.53
CA VAL A 900 12.63 -1.57 -30.28
C VAL A 900 12.48 -1.80 -28.77
N ALA A 901 13.56 -1.66 -28.00
CA ALA A 901 13.52 -1.78 -26.55
C ALA A 901 12.49 -0.81 -25.94
N ARG A 902 12.48 0.44 -26.38
CA ARG A 902 11.51 1.44 -25.94
C ARG A 902 10.07 1.04 -26.25
N CYS A 903 9.79 0.47 -27.42
CA CYS A 903 8.45 -0.04 -27.72
C CYS A 903 8.04 -1.15 -26.74
N VAL A 904 8.95 -2.06 -26.41
CA VAL A 904 8.70 -3.16 -25.46
C VAL A 904 8.43 -2.61 -24.06
N PHE A 905 9.35 -1.83 -23.49
CA PHE A 905 9.21 -1.31 -22.11
C PHE A 905 8.08 -0.28 -21.96
N SER A 906 7.70 0.41 -23.03
CA SER A 906 6.55 1.33 -23.02
C SER A 906 5.21 0.60 -23.10
N GLY A 907 5.19 -0.71 -23.33
CA GLY A 907 3.95 -1.48 -23.52
C GLY A 907 3.29 -1.26 -24.88
N TYR A 908 4.03 -0.77 -25.88
CA TYR A 908 3.52 -0.55 -27.23
C TYR A 908 3.47 -1.84 -28.07
N VAL A 909 4.09 -2.92 -27.59
CA VAL A 909 4.11 -4.23 -28.23
C VAL A 909 3.22 -5.18 -27.44
N GLY A 910 2.24 -5.77 -28.10
CA GLY A 910 1.44 -6.85 -27.53
C GLY A 910 1.81 -8.21 -28.13
N TYR A 911 1.86 -9.22 -27.27
CA TYR A 911 2.39 -10.55 -27.58
C TYR A 911 1.31 -11.65 -27.68
N LYS A 912 0.08 -11.36 -27.23
CA LYS A 912 -1.01 -12.35 -27.15
C LYS A 912 -2.25 -11.86 -27.91
N ALA A 913 -2.96 -12.79 -28.54
CA ALA A 913 -4.22 -12.49 -29.22
C ALA A 913 -5.28 -11.98 -28.22
N PRO A 914 -6.12 -11.00 -28.60
CA PRO A 914 -6.20 -10.36 -29.93
C PRO A 914 -5.24 -9.17 -30.14
N ARG A 915 -4.40 -8.81 -29.15
CA ARG A 915 -3.59 -7.58 -29.14
C ARG A 915 -2.16 -7.79 -29.69
N ILE A 916 -1.98 -8.63 -30.72
CA ILE A 916 -0.64 -8.84 -31.30
C ILE A 916 -0.23 -7.62 -32.13
N THR A 917 0.97 -7.10 -31.88
CA THR A 917 1.54 -5.98 -32.65
C THR A 917 2.27 -6.48 -33.88
N ALA A 918 1.91 -5.97 -35.06
CA ALA A 918 2.67 -6.17 -36.29
C ALA A 918 3.79 -5.14 -36.44
N TRP A 919 4.82 -5.47 -37.21
CA TRP A 919 5.91 -4.57 -37.56
C TRP A 919 6.04 -4.40 -39.07
N GLN A 920 6.40 -3.20 -39.50
CA GLN A 920 6.76 -2.91 -40.88
C GLN A 920 7.99 -2.00 -40.91
N LYS A 921 9.08 -2.44 -41.53
CA LYS A 921 10.30 -1.64 -41.69
C LYS A 921 10.45 -1.20 -43.13
N GLU A 922 10.47 0.11 -43.38
CA GLU A 922 10.68 0.65 -44.72
C GLU A 922 12.15 0.53 -45.14
N VAL A 923 12.36 0.26 -46.43
CA VAL A 923 13.69 0.32 -47.03
C VAL A 923 14.16 1.77 -47.05
N ALA A 924 15.36 2.03 -46.53
CA ALA A 924 15.91 3.37 -46.53
C ALA A 924 16.18 3.85 -47.97
N LYS A 925 15.73 5.07 -48.28
CA LYS A 925 15.91 5.69 -49.62
C LYS A 925 17.36 6.08 -49.93
N SER A 926 18.22 6.13 -48.91
CA SER A 926 19.65 6.39 -49.01
C SER A 926 20.38 5.35 -48.15
N SER A 927 21.42 4.71 -48.69
CA SER A 927 22.22 3.70 -47.99
C SER A 927 23.41 4.35 -47.26
N THR A 928 23.38 4.37 -45.93
CA THR A 928 24.49 4.73 -45.03
C THR A 928 24.93 3.48 -44.24
N LYS A 929 26.00 3.56 -43.43
CA LYS A 929 26.38 2.46 -42.53
C LYS A 929 25.20 2.05 -41.63
N VAL A 930 24.48 3.03 -41.05
CA VAL A 930 23.24 2.80 -40.26
C VAL A 930 22.09 2.25 -41.10
N SER A 931 21.77 2.86 -42.24
CA SER A 931 20.52 2.56 -42.94
C SER A 931 20.58 1.36 -43.88
N GLY A 932 21.81 0.95 -44.26
CA GLY A 932 22.09 -0.24 -45.07
C GLY A 932 22.13 -1.55 -44.29
N ASN A 933 21.73 -1.56 -43.01
CA ASN A 933 21.69 -2.80 -42.22
C ASN A 933 20.69 -3.82 -42.82
N PRO A 934 21.02 -5.12 -42.83
CA PRO A 934 20.16 -6.17 -43.38
C PRO A 934 19.02 -6.61 -42.42
N PHE A 935 18.77 -5.86 -41.34
CA PHE A 935 17.74 -6.18 -40.34
C PHE A 935 16.34 -6.00 -40.94
N THR A 936 15.50 -7.02 -40.87
CA THR A 936 14.15 -7.06 -41.48
C THR A 936 13.05 -6.87 -40.44
N GLN A 937 11.79 -6.77 -40.88
CA GLN A 937 10.64 -6.68 -39.98
C GLN A 937 10.44 -7.94 -39.12
N ASP A 938 10.75 -9.13 -39.64
CA ASP A 938 10.64 -10.38 -38.88
C ASP A 938 11.70 -10.41 -37.77
N ASP A 939 12.89 -9.87 -38.03
CA ASP A 939 13.95 -9.75 -37.02
C ASP A 939 13.58 -8.75 -35.92
N VAL A 940 12.82 -7.69 -36.25
CA VAL A 940 12.26 -6.77 -35.24
C VAL A 940 11.33 -7.52 -34.29
N GLN A 941 10.43 -8.35 -34.82
CA GLN A 941 9.49 -9.14 -34.01
C GLN A 941 10.24 -10.12 -33.09
N VAL A 942 11.26 -10.81 -33.62
CA VAL A 942 12.08 -11.73 -32.83
C VAL A 942 12.83 -10.99 -31.73
N LEU A 943 13.48 -9.87 -32.05
CA LEU A 943 14.19 -9.07 -31.05
C LEU A 943 13.25 -8.52 -29.97
N ALA A 944 12.06 -8.05 -30.35
CA ALA A 944 11.07 -7.56 -29.39
C ALA A 944 10.62 -8.68 -28.42
N GLN A 945 10.37 -9.89 -28.93
CA GLN A 945 10.05 -11.05 -28.12
C GLN A 945 11.19 -11.44 -27.18
N GLU A 946 12.44 -11.47 -27.68
CA GLU A 946 13.62 -11.78 -26.85
C GLU A 946 13.84 -10.76 -25.73
N ILE A 947 13.61 -9.47 -25.99
CA ILE A 947 13.64 -8.44 -24.95
C ILE A 947 12.52 -8.71 -23.93
N HIS A 948 11.30 -8.96 -24.38
CA HIS A 948 10.18 -9.22 -23.47
C HIS A 948 10.39 -10.44 -22.57
N ASP A 949 10.89 -11.53 -23.13
CA ASP A 949 11.11 -12.77 -22.40
C ASP A 949 12.30 -12.69 -21.45
N PHE A 950 13.30 -11.88 -21.77
CA PHE A 950 14.49 -11.68 -20.93
C PHE A 950 14.24 -10.72 -19.76
N PHE A 951 13.45 -9.67 -19.96
CA PHE A 951 13.15 -8.67 -18.92
C PHE A 951 11.76 -8.90 -18.32
N PRO A 952 11.62 -9.70 -17.23
CA PRO A 952 10.33 -9.89 -16.56
C PRO A 952 9.80 -8.57 -15.97
N PRO A 953 8.50 -8.44 -15.65
CA PRO A 953 7.99 -7.28 -14.92
C PRO A 953 8.84 -7.01 -13.67
N HIS A 954 9.36 -5.78 -13.54
CA HIS A 954 10.23 -5.41 -12.42
C HIS A 954 9.40 -5.16 -11.16
N GLN A 955 9.86 -5.70 -10.03
CA GLN A 955 9.34 -5.40 -8.70
C GLN A 955 10.47 -4.82 -7.85
N LEU A 956 10.23 -3.65 -7.27
CA LEU A 956 11.17 -3.04 -6.33
C LEU A 956 11.29 -3.92 -5.09
N ARG A 957 12.52 -4.27 -4.72
CA ARG A 957 12.80 -4.99 -3.47
C ARG A 957 13.02 -3.98 -2.35
N PRO A 958 12.13 -3.90 -1.33
CA PRO A 958 12.28 -2.96 -0.22
C PRO A 958 13.63 -3.09 0.49
N GLN A 959 14.19 -4.31 0.55
CA GLN A 959 15.52 -4.56 1.13
C GLN A 959 16.64 -3.80 0.41
N GLU A 960 16.65 -3.81 -0.93
CA GLU A 960 17.70 -3.17 -1.71
C GLU A 960 17.62 -1.64 -1.59
N LEU A 961 16.40 -1.12 -1.49
CA LEU A 961 16.15 0.29 -1.20
C LEU A 961 16.66 0.68 0.19
N LEU A 962 16.41 -0.14 1.22
CA LEU A 962 16.89 0.07 2.59
C LEU A 962 18.42 0.03 2.68
N GLU A 963 19.06 -0.91 2.00
CA GLU A 963 20.51 -1.12 2.03
C GLU A 963 21.25 -0.19 1.05
N HIS A 964 20.50 0.61 0.28
CA HIS A 964 21.03 1.45 -0.81
C HIS A 964 21.88 0.62 -1.77
N LEU A 965 21.43 -0.61 -2.04
CA LEU A 965 22.00 -1.45 -3.07
C LEU A 965 21.49 -0.91 -4.40
N HIS A 966 22.40 -0.33 -5.17
CA HIS A 966 22.17 0.04 -6.56
C HIS A 966 23.16 -0.74 -7.38
N TYR A 967 22.67 -1.55 -8.31
CA TYR A 967 23.50 -2.34 -9.19
C TYR A 967 22.80 -2.70 -10.50
N VAL A 968 23.58 -3.18 -11.46
CA VAL A 968 23.07 -3.70 -12.73
C VAL A 968 22.42 -5.07 -12.51
N GLU A 969 21.10 -5.16 -12.68
CA GLU A 969 20.33 -6.39 -12.48
C GLU A 969 20.32 -7.26 -13.74
N ASP A 970 19.99 -6.66 -14.89
CA ASP A 970 19.89 -7.38 -16.16
C ASP A 970 20.64 -6.66 -17.28
N VAL A 971 21.35 -7.42 -18.10
CA VAL A 971 22.08 -6.93 -19.28
C VAL A 971 21.78 -7.82 -20.48
N MET A 972 21.14 -7.23 -21.49
CA MET A 972 20.98 -7.84 -22.81
C MET A 972 21.91 -7.14 -23.80
N MET A 973 22.86 -7.90 -24.34
CA MET A 973 23.81 -7.45 -25.35
C MET A 973 23.29 -7.80 -26.75
N VAL A 974 22.97 -6.77 -27.55
CA VAL A 974 22.37 -6.90 -28.88
C VAL A 974 23.41 -6.49 -29.93
N CYS A 975 23.85 -7.45 -30.74
CA CYS A 975 24.95 -7.26 -31.69
C CYS A 975 24.45 -7.13 -33.13
N ASN A 976 25.11 -6.25 -33.89
CA ASN A 976 24.95 -6.08 -35.34
C ASN A 976 23.52 -5.69 -35.79
N VAL A 977 22.79 -4.91 -34.98
CA VAL A 977 21.46 -4.41 -35.35
C VAL A 977 21.52 -3.01 -35.94
N ASN A 978 22.13 -2.06 -35.21
CA ASN A 978 22.26 -0.68 -35.68
C ASN A 978 23.20 -0.60 -36.90
N GLU A 979 24.40 -1.18 -36.77
CA GLU A 979 25.45 -1.29 -37.80
C GLU A 979 26.26 -2.59 -37.62
N PHE A 980 26.97 -3.05 -38.66
CA PHE A 980 27.93 -4.17 -38.50
C PHE A 980 29.09 -3.76 -37.57
N LEU A 981 29.49 -4.64 -36.64
CA LEU A 981 30.43 -4.40 -35.53
C LEU A 981 29.93 -3.47 -34.41
N SER A 982 28.69 -2.98 -34.49
CA SER A 982 28.06 -2.26 -33.37
C SER A 982 27.48 -3.24 -32.33
N VAL A 983 27.61 -2.86 -31.07
CA VAL A 983 27.00 -3.54 -29.93
C VAL A 983 26.12 -2.53 -29.19
N SER A 984 24.87 -2.91 -28.96
CA SER A 984 23.95 -2.19 -28.08
C SER A 984 23.78 -2.95 -26.78
N LEU A 985 23.87 -2.27 -25.65
CA LEU A 985 23.56 -2.81 -24.33
C LEU A 985 22.21 -2.28 -23.89
N ILE A 986 21.26 -3.18 -23.66
CA ILE A 986 20.02 -2.88 -22.93
C ILE A 986 20.28 -3.29 -21.48
N VAL A 987 20.26 -2.32 -20.58
CA VAL A 987 20.64 -2.50 -19.18
C VAL A 987 19.46 -2.11 -18.31
N ARG A 988 19.07 -2.99 -17.38
CA ARG A 988 18.13 -2.65 -16.31
C ARG A 988 18.85 -2.69 -14.97
N ASP A 989 18.73 -1.62 -14.20
CA ASP A 989 19.20 -1.62 -12.82
C ASP A 989 18.17 -2.26 -11.88
N ASN A 990 18.61 -2.64 -10.68
CA ASN A 990 17.76 -3.27 -9.66
C ASN A 990 16.66 -2.35 -9.09
N LEU A 991 16.54 -1.13 -9.63
CA LEU A 991 15.53 -0.15 -9.27
C LEU A 991 14.57 0.15 -10.44
N GLY A 992 14.65 -0.65 -11.50
CA GLY A 992 13.74 -0.64 -12.65
C GLY A 992 14.06 0.40 -13.72
N ASP A 993 15.12 1.20 -13.57
CA ASP A 993 15.55 2.10 -14.64
C ASP A 993 16.17 1.30 -15.79
N VAL A 994 15.74 1.60 -17.01
CA VAL A 994 16.26 0.94 -18.21
C VAL A 994 17.07 1.91 -19.04
N PHE A 995 18.24 1.48 -19.50
CA PHE A 995 19.18 2.24 -20.29
C PHE A 995 19.49 1.51 -21.60
N VAL A 996 19.73 2.27 -22.67
CA VAL A 996 20.30 1.72 -23.91
C VAL A 996 21.48 2.56 -24.33
N THR A 997 22.62 1.91 -24.53
CA THR A 997 23.86 2.55 -24.93
C THR A 997 24.62 1.67 -25.89
N ASP A 998 25.40 2.28 -26.77
CA ASP A 998 26.12 1.59 -27.84
C ASP A 998 27.63 1.70 -27.64
N PHE A 999 28.36 0.67 -28.06
CA PHE A 999 29.80 0.73 -28.27
C PHE A 999 30.20 -0.03 -29.55
N ASP A 1000 31.34 0.35 -30.10
CA ASP A 1000 31.81 -0.14 -31.40
C ASP A 1000 33.01 -1.07 -31.27
N LEU A 1001 32.99 -2.19 -32.01
CA LEU A 1001 34.08 -3.16 -32.14
C LEU A 1001 35.03 -2.85 -33.32
N GLU A 1002 34.69 -1.91 -34.23
CA GLU A 1002 35.48 -1.57 -35.43
C GLU A 1002 36.89 -1.06 -35.07
N SER A 1003 37.05 -0.41 -33.92
CA SER A 1003 38.33 0.14 -33.46
C SER A 1003 39.17 -0.81 -32.61
N ILE A 1004 38.73 -2.06 -32.39
CA ILE A 1004 39.49 -3.07 -31.67
C ILE A 1004 40.42 -3.81 -32.64
N PRO A 1005 41.75 -3.79 -32.41
CA PRO A 1005 42.71 -4.51 -33.26
C PRO A 1005 42.57 -6.03 -33.08
N ILE A 1006 42.73 -6.77 -34.18
CA ILE A 1006 42.81 -8.23 -34.20
C ILE A 1006 44.02 -8.66 -35.03
N ASP A 1007 44.74 -9.68 -34.57
CA ASP A 1007 45.79 -10.33 -35.36
C ASP A 1007 45.13 -11.32 -36.32
N PHE A 1008 44.88 -10.88 -37.55
CA PHE A 1008 44.22 -11.70 -38.58
C PHE A 1008 45.22 -12.06 -39.69
N PHE A 1009 45.70 -13.29 -39.70
CA PHE A 1009 46.68 -13.81 -40.65
C PHE A 1009 46.08 -14.92 -41.53
N GLU A 1010 45.11 -14.62 -42.41
CA GLU A 1010 44.85 -15.44 -43.61
C GLU A 1010 43.77 -14.79 -44.50
N LYS A 1011 43.90 -14.93 -45.83
CA LYS A 1011 42.81 -14.63 -46.76
C LYS A 1011 41.88 -15.85 -46.79
N PRO A 1012 40.61 -15.74 -46.36
CA PRO A 1012 39.69 -16.87 -46.39
C PRO A 1012 39.28 -17.23 -47.82
N ASN A 1013 38.97 -18.51 -48.05
CA ASN A 1013 38.57 -19.06 -49.35
C ASN A 1013 37.15 -18.64 -49.80
N SER A 1014 36.38 -17.95 -48.95
CA SER A 1014 35.08 -17.35 -49.26
C SER A 1014 34.86 -16.05 -48.46
N GLY A 1015 34.06 -15.11 -48.98
CA GLY A 1015 33.70 -13.87 -48.26
C GLY A 1015 32.74 -14.08 -47.08
N GLU A 1016 32.09 -15.26 -47.02
CA GLU A 1016 31.08 -15.63 -46.02
C GLU A 1016 31.71 -15.91 -44.64
N ASP A 1017 32.78 -16.72 -44.59
CA ASP A 1017 33.51 -17.04 -43.34
C ASP A 1017 34.22 -15.83 -42.74
N HIS A 1018 34.59 -14.86 -43.58
CA HIS A 1018 35.38 -13.71 -43.16
C HIS A 1018 34.64 -12.81 -42.16
N LYS A 1019 33.37 -12.46 -42.44
CA LYS A 1019 32.60 -11.55 -41.57
C LYS A 1019 32.29 -12.18 -40.21
N VAL A 1020 31.96 -13.47 -40.20
CA VAL A 1020 31.71 -14.24 -38.98
C VAL A 1020 32.98 -14.27 -38.11
N GLN A 1021 34.13 -14.61 -38.71
CA GLN A 1021 35.41 -14.64 -37.99
C GLN A 1021 35.83 -13.26 -37.48
N VAL A 1022 35.76 -12.22 -38.32
CA VAL A 1022 36.13 -10.85 -37.92
C VAL A 1022 35.28 -10.37 -36.73
N PHE A 1023 33.98 -10.62 -36.75
CA PHE A 1023 33.09 -10.24 -35.65
C PHE A 1023 33.45 -11.00 -34.36
N PHE A 1024 33.52 -12.33 -34.39
CA PHE A 1024 33.76 -13.11 -33.18
C PHE A 1024 35.19 -12.97 -32.63
N LEU A 1025 36.20 -12.80 -33.48
CA LEU A 1025 37.58 -12.52 -33.04
C LEU A 1025 37.66 -11.19 -32.30
N ARG A 1026 36.99 -10.14 -32.79
CA ARG A 1026 36.92 -8.84 -32.10
C ARG A 1026 36.15 -8.97 -30.79
N LEU A 1027 35.02 -9.69 -30.82
CA LEU A 1027 34.16 -9.91 -29.67
C LEU A 1027 34.84 -10.72 -28.55
N GLN A 1028 35.75 -11.62 -28.89
CA GLN A 1028 36.53 -12.44 -27.93
C GLN A 1028 37.67 -11.66 -27.27
N THR A 1029 38.02 -10.46 -27.72
CA THR A 1029 39.19 -9.74 -27.17
C THR A 1029 38.95 -9.21 -25.75
N ALA A 1030 40.04 -9.03 -25.00
CA ALA A 1030 40.02 -8.30 -23.73
C ALA A 1030 39.55 -6.83 -23.92
N GLY A 1031 39.88 -6.22 -25.06
CA GLY A 1031 39.44 -4.86 -25.40
C GLY A 1031 37.91 -4.74 -25.56
N ALA A 1032 37.23 -5.78 -26.07
CA ALA A 1032 35.76 -5.78 -26.14
C ALA A 1032 35.13 -5.84 -24.74
N ARG A 1033 35.70 -6.66 -23.84
CA ARG A 1033 35.27 -6.75 -22.42
C ARG A 1033 35.54 -5.46 -21.65
N GLU A 1034 36.66 -4.79 -21.92
CA GLU A 1034 36.97 -3.48 -21.34
C GLU A 1034 35.95 -2.42 -21.78
N ARG A 1035 35.63 -2.34 -23.08
CA ARG A 1035 34.59 -1.42 -23.57
C ARG A 1035 33.21 -1.72 -22.99
N PHE A 1036 32.84 -3.00 -22.88
CA PHE A 1036 31.61 -3.41 -22.22
C PHE A 1036 31.53 -2.89 -20.77
N ARG A 1037 32.55 -3.14 -19.94
CA ARG A 1037 32.58 -2.68 -18.55
C ARG A 1037 32.60 -1.17 -18.43
N HIS A 1038 33.42 -0.50 -19.23
CA HIS A 1038 33.48 0.96 -19.26
C HIS A 1038 32.12 1.57 -19.64
N THR A 1039 31.41 0.94 -20.58
CA THR A 1039 30.07 1.37 -20.97
C THR A 1039 29.07 1.23 -19.81
N LEU A 1040 29.15 0.14 -19.03
CA LEU A 1040 28.32 -0.02 -17.82
C LEU A 1040 28.66 1.01 -16.74
N GLU A 1041 29.95 1.28 -16.49
CA GLU A 1041 30.41 2.29 -15.52
C GLU A 1041 29.87 3.68 -15.85
N MET A 1042 29.83 4.04 -17.13
CA MET A 1042 29.33 5.33 -17.61
C MET A 1042 27.81 5.53 -17.39
N LEU A 1043 27.04 4.46 -17.19
CA LEU A 1043 25.61 4.54 -16.88
C LEU A 1043 25.35 4.92 -15.41
N GLY A 1044 26.37 4.91 -14.55
CA GLY A 1044 26.21 5.20 -13.12
C GLY A 1044 25.45 4.12 -12.35
N ALA A 1045 25.28 2.92 -12.91
CA ALA A 1045 24.79 1.72 -12.23
C ALA A 1045 25.98 0.77 -12.04
N PRO A 1046 26.46 0.54 -10.81
CA PRO A 1046 27.68 -0.23 -10.60
C PRO A 1046 27.43 -1.75 -10.74
N LEU A 1047 28.47 -2.49 -11.08
CA LEU A 1047 28.47 -3.94 -10.97
C LEU A 1047 28.69 -4.32 -9.50
N HIS A 1048 27.89 -5.27 -8.97
CA HIS A 1048 28.00 -5.70 -7.58
C HIS A 1048 28.57 -7.13 -7.51
N PRO A 1049 29.60 -7.39 -6.67
CA PRO A 1049 30.22 -8.72 -6.58
C PRO A 1049 29.24 -9.83 -6.16
N ASP A 1050 28.37 -9.53 -5.20
CA ASP A 1050 27.39 -10.50 -4.67
C ASP A 1050 26.11 -10.59 -5.50
N HIS A 1051 25.94 -9.70 -6.49
CA HIS A 1051 24.77 -9.67 -7.38
C HIS A 1051 25.24 -9.56 -8.84
N PRO A 1052 25.74 -10.67 -9.42
CA PRO A 1052 26.12 -10.69 -10.83
C PRO A 1052 24.88 -10.42 -11.70
N PRO A 1053 25.03 -9.66 -12.81
CA PRO A 1053 23.91 -9.37 -13.68
C PRO A 1053 23.40 -10.64 -14.36
N HIS A 1054 22.08 -10.78 -14.49
CA HIS A 1054 21.54 -11.71 -15.48
C HIS A 1054 21.96 -11.22 -16.85
N PHE A 1055 22.56 -12.11 -17.65
CA PHE A 1055 23.17 -11.74 -18.91
C PHE A 1055 22.66 -12.59 -20.06
N ARG A 1056 22.35 -11.94 -21.17
CA ARG A 1056 22.05 -12.60 -22.45
C ARG A 1056 22.69 -11.84 -23.59
N ILE A 1057 23.22 -12.57 -24.55
CA ILE A 1057 23.71 -12.01 -25.82
C ILE A 1057 22.85 -12.50 -26.98
N TRP A 1058 22.52 -11.58 -27.87
CA TRP A 1058 21.72 -11.81 -29.07
C TRP A 1058 22.44 -11.22 -30.28
N VAL A 1059 22.65 -12.02 -31.32
CA VAL A 1059 23.37 -11.65 -32.54
C VAL A 1059 22.42 -11.67 -33.72
N ASN A 1060 22.35 -10.56 -34.45
CA ASN A 1060 21.57 -10.49 -35.68
C ASN A 1060 22.15 -11.42 -36.77
N PRO A 1061 21.45 -12.49 -37.17
CA PRO A 1061 21.98 -13.46 -38.12
C PRO A 1061 22.08 -12.94 -39.56
N LYS A 1062 21.37 -11.86 -39.90
CA LYS A 1062 21.27 -11.37 -41.29
C LYS A 1062 22.50 -10.63 -41.79
N ASN A 1063 23.44 -10.26 -40.92
CA ASN A 1063 24.73 -9.71 -41.35
C ASN A 1063 25.69 -10.76 -41.89
N PHE A 1064 25.31 -12.04 -41.77
CA PHE A 1064 26.15 -13.17 -42.12
C PHE A 1064 25.46 -14.02 -43.20
N GLU A 1065 26.16 -14.23 -44.31
CA GLU A 1065 25.76 -15.19 -45.33
C GLU A 1065 26.20 -16.58 -44.85
N MET A 1066 25.25 -17.51 -44.71
CA MET A 1066 25.50 -18.86 -44.19
C MET A 1066 24.65 -19.89 -44.93
N THR A 1067 25.18 -21.09 -45.13
CA THR A 1067 24.54 -22.18 -45.88
C THR A 1067 23.40 -22.88 -45.12
N MET A 1068 23.31 -22.72 -43.80
CA MET A 1068 22.29 -23.35 -42.94
C MET A 1068 20.91 -22.65 -43.01
N SER A 1069 19.85 -23.32 -42.54
CA SER A 1069 18.48 -22.77 -42.57
C SER A 1069 18.31 -21.59 -41.59
N SER A 1070 17.39 -20.66 -41.88
CA SER A 1070 17.19 -19.45 -41.07
C SER A 1070 16.92 -19.74 -39.59
N LYS A 1071 16.21 -20.85 -39.29
CA LYS A 1071 15.89 -21.29 -37.93
C LYS A 1071 17.15 -21.62 -37.11
N TYR A 1072 18.13 -22.30 -37.71
CA TYR A 1072 19.34 -22.73 -37.00
C TYR A 1072 20.46 -21.68 -37.01
N ARG A 1073 20.44 -20.69 -37.92
CA ARG A 1073 21.42 -19.59 -37.94
C ARG A 1073 21.46 -18.82 -36.63
N GLY A 1074 20.29 -18.48 -36.08
CA GLY A 1074 20.20 -17.76 -34.81
C GLY A 1074 20.77 -18.59 -33.64
N ILE A 1075 20.39 -19.86 -33.56
CA ILE A 1075 20.87 -20.80 -32.52
C ILE A 1075 22.39 -20.95 -32.61
N TYR A 1076 22.93 -21.14 -33.82
CA TYR A 1076 24.35 -21.28 -34.08
C TYR A 1076 25.15 -20.04 -33.63
N LEU A 1077 24.76 -18.85 -34.10
CA LEU A 1077 25.49 -17.60 -33.80
C LEU A 1077 25.35 -17.19 -32.32
N ASN A 1078 24.15 -17.32 -31.76
CA ASN A 1078 23.93 -17.04 -30.34
C ASN A 1078 24.66 -18.06 -29.45
N GLY A 1079 24.77 -19.32 -29.87
CA GLY A 1079 25.55 -20.34 -29.17
C GLY A 1079 27.04 -20.01 -29.10
N ILE A 1080 27.63 -19.57 -30.22
CA ILE A 1080 29.02 -19.06 -30.24
C ILE A 1080 29.16 -17.86 -29.31
N ALA A 1081 28.25 -16.88 -29.42
CA ALA A 1081 28.28 -15.67 -28.62
C ALA A 1081 28.15 -15.96 -27.11
N GLN A 1082 27.24 -16.85 -26.71
CA GLN A 1082 27.02 -17.26 -25.33
C GLN A 1082 28.20 -18.05 -24.77
N ARG A 1083 28.90 -18.84 -25.60
CA ARG A 1083 30.14 -19.51 -25.18
C ARG A 1083 31.27 -18.52 -24.93
N LEU A 1084 31.38 -17.50 -25.78
CA LEU A 1084 32.38 -16.42 -25.65
C LEU A 1084 32.09 -15.48 -24.46
N TRP A 1085 30.81 -15.29 -24.17
CA TRP A 1085 30.28 -14.41 -23.13
C TRP A 1085 29.33 -15.20 -22.21
N PRO A 1086 29.88 -16.10 -21.36
CA PRO A 1086 29.07 -16.97 -20.54
C PRO A 1086 28.36 -16.19 -19.43
N ALA A 1087 27.17 -16.65 -19.06
CA ALA A 1087 26.39 -16.07 -17.96
C ALA A 1087 26.90 -16.50 -16.57
N GLU A 1088 27.67 -17.59 -16.48
CA GLU A 1088 28.19 -18.13 -15.23
C GLU A 1088 29.61 -18.71 -15.42
N GLY A 1089 30.37 -18.87 -14.33
CA GLY A 1089 31.71 -19.48 -14.33
C GLY A 1089 32.88 -18.49 -14.29
N GLU A 1090 34.10 -18.99 -14.52
CA GLU A 1090 35.35 -18.21 -14.35
C GLU A 1090 35.62 -17.19 -15.46
N HIS A 1091 34.94 -17.31 -16.60
CA HIS A 1091 35.15 -16.47 -17.79
C HIS A 1091 34.08 -15.40 -18.00
N VAL A 1092 33.27 -15.07 -16.97
CA VAL A 1092 32.17 -14.11 -17.06
C VAL A 1092 32.65 -12.70 -17.45
N PRO A 1093 31.91 -11.97 -18.30
CA PRO A 1093 32.39 -10.72 -18.91
C PRO A 1093 32.42 -9.51 -17.97
N TRP A 1094 31.63 -9.51 -16.89
CA TRP A 1094 31.61 -8.43 -15.89
C TRP A 1094 32.75 -8.49 -14.87
N GLN A 1095 33.49 -9.59 -14.79
CA GLN A 1095 34.65 -9.69 -13.89
C GLN A 1095 35.89 -9.07 -14.54
N LYS A 1096 36.57 -8.18 -13.81
CA LYS A 1096 37.70 -7.39 -14.33
C LYS A 1096 38.88 -8.25 -14.77
N ASP A 1097 39.20 -9.28 -13.98
CA ASP A 1097 40.36 -10.15 -14.18
C ASP A 1097 40.06 -11.40 -15.03
N ALA A 1098 38.80 -11.59 -15.44
CA ALA A 1098 38.39 -12.74 -16.23
C ALA A 1098 38.86 -12.61 -17.68
N LEU A 1099 39.86 -13.41 -18.04
CA LEU A 1099 40.33 -13.52 -19.41
C LEU A 1099 39.30 -14.24 -20.29
N PRO A 1100 39.16 -13.85 -21.57
CA PRO A 1100 38.36 -14.60 -22.53
C PRO A 1100 38.83 -16.06 -22.61
N GLU A 1101 37.88 -16.99 -22.73
CA GLU A 1101 38.20 -18.40 -22.95
C GLU A 1101 38.92 -18.54 -24.31
N THR A 1102 40.01 -19.32 -24.37
CA THR A 1102 40.71 -19.62 -25.62
C THR A 1102 39.91 -20.66 -26.40
N ILE A 1103 39.41 -20.27 -27.57
CA ILE A 1103 38.54 -21.12 -28.40
C ILE A 1103 39.31 -21.60 -29.63
N ALA A 1104 39.27 -22.90 -29.88
CA ALA A 1104 39.93 -23.52 -31.03
C ALA A 1104 39.14 -23.39 -32.34
N SER A 1105 37.80 -23.41 -32.30
CA SER A 1105 36.94 -23.27 -33.47
C SER A 1105 35.54 -22.76 -33.10
N PHE A 1106 35.12 -21.64 -33.71
CA PHE A 1106 33.75 -21.14 -33.59
C PHE A 1106 32.74 -22.10 -34.23
N ASP A 1107 33.12 -22.78 -35.31
CA ASP A 1107 32.23 -23.66 -36.06
C ASP A 1107 31.78 -24.88 -35.25
N SER A 1108 32.73 -25.47 -34.53
CA SER A 1108 32.46 -26.57 -33.59
C SER A 1108 31.44 -26.18 -32.52
N ILE A 1109 31.58 -24.98 -31.95
CA ILE A 1109 30.70 -24.48 -30.88
C ILE A 1109 29.29 -24.24 -31.42
N GLY A 1110 29.18 -23.60 -32.58
CA GLY A 1110 27.88 -23.31 -33.18
C GLY A 1110 27.09 -24.58 -33.49
N HIS A 1111 27.76 -25.64 -33.95
CA HIS A 1111 27.12 -26.95 -34.17
C HIS A 1111 26.74 -27.66 -32.86
N GLN A 1112 27.60 -27.60 -31.83
CA GLN A 1112 27.25 -28.12 -30.50
C GLN A 1112 26.00 -27.46 -29.90
N ALA A 1113 25.81 -26.15 -30.12
CA ALA A 1113 24.62 -25.44 -29.67
C ALA A 1113 23.33 -25.94 -30.34
N ILE A 1114 23.41 -26.33 -31.63
CA ILE A 1114 22.29 -26.95 -32.35
C ILE A 1114 21.98 -28.33 -31.76
N ASP A 1115 23.00 -29.14 -31.49
CA ASP A 1115 22.82 -30.47 -30.91
C ASP A 1115 22.21 -30.40 -29.50
N ALA A 1116 22.71 -29.50 -28.64
CA ALA A 1116 22.17 -29.25 -27.31
C ALA A 1116 20.70 -28.82 -27.36
N PHE A 1117 20.32 -27.97 -28.32
CA PHE A 1117 18.93 -27.57 -28.55
C PHE A 1117 18.03 -28.76 -28.90
N HIS A 1118 18.54 -29.75 -29.65
CA HIS A 1118 17.81 -30.97 -29.96
C HIS A 1118 17.64 -31.88 -28.73
N GLU A 1119 18.68 -32.01 -27.90
CA GLU A 1119 18.64 -32.83 -26.67
C GLU A 1119 17.68 -32.27 -25.60
N GLU A 1120 17.69 -30.96 -25.40
CA GLU A 1120 16.81 -30.29 -24.44
C GLU A 1120 15.33 -30.55 -24.77
N ARG A 1121 14.97 -30.47 -26.05
CA ARG A 1121 13.61 -30.79 -26.53
C ARG A 1121 13.21 -32.22 -26.26
N GLU A 1122 14.11 -33.17 -26.42
CA GLU A 1122 13.87 -34.58 -26.12
C GLU A 1122 13.66 -34.83 -24.61
N VAL A 1123 14.40 -34.14 -23.74
CA VAL A 1123 14.21 -34.21 -22.28
C VAL A 1123 12.87 -33.63 -21.85
N MET A 1124 12.49 -32.48 -22.41
CA MET A 1124 11.20 -31.83 -22.14
C MET A 1124 10.03 -32.73 -22.57
N ARG A 1125 10.15 -33.41 -23.71
CA ARG A 1125 9.16 -34.40 -24.17
C ARG A 1125 9.00 -35.56 -23.17
N LYS A 1126 10.09 -36.10 -22.63
CA LYS A 1126 10.04 -37.19 -21.64
C LYS A 1126 9.42 -36.74 -20.31
N LYS A 1127 9.73 -35.53 -19.82
CA LYS A 1127 9.12 -34.96 -18.60
C LYS A 1127 7.59 -34.80 -18.75
N ARG A 1128 7.13 -34.34 -19.92
CA ARG A 1128 5.70 -34.23 -20.29
C ARG A 1128 4.98 -35.57 -20.13
N ASP A 1129 5.58 -36.65 -20.62
CA ASP A 1129 4.97 -37.98 -20.61
C ASP A 1129 4.82 -38.54 -19.17
N VAL A 1130 5.81 -38.32 -18.31
CA VAL A 1130 5.76 -38.70 -16.88
C VAL A 1130 4.71 -37.88 -16.12
N HIS A 1131 4.63 -36.58 -16.39
CA HIS A 1131 3.68 -35.69 -15.72
C HIS A 1131 2.23 -36.02 -16.12
N ALA A 1132 1.98 -36.24 -17.41
CA ALA A 1132 0.68 -36.70 -17.90
C ALA A 1132 0.25 -38.04 -17.27
N ALA A 1133 1.19 -38.94 -16.99
CA ALA A 1133 0.90 -40.18 -16.27
C ALA A 1133 0.51 -39.94 -14.80
N LYS A 1134 1.19 -39.01 -14.11
CA LYS A 1134 0.91 -38.64 -12.71
C LYS A 1134 -0.44 -37.95 -12.55
N ALA A 1135 -0.77 -37.01 -13.44
CA ALA A 1135 -2.06 -36.32 -13.45
C ALA A 1135 -3.22 -37.32 -13.66
N ARG A 1136 -3.07 -38.27 -14.60
CA ARG A 1136 -4.06 -39.35 -14.82
C ARG A 1136 -4.24 -40.24 -13.59
N ALA A 1137 -3.17 -40.53 -12.84
CA ALA A 1137 -3.23 -41.33 -11.63
C ALA A 1137 -3.92 -40.61 -10.47
N LEU A 1138 -3.67 -39.30 -10.30
CA LEU A 1138 -4.33 -38.47 -9.29
C LEU A 1138 -5.81 -38.26 -9.61
N ALA A 1139 -6.15 -38.00 -10.88
CA ALA A 1139 -7.53 -37.91 -11.34
C ALA A 1139 -8.30 -39.22 -11.08
N ARG A 1140 -7.70 -40.39 -11.36
CA ARG A 1140 -8.30 -41.69 -11.02
C ARG A 1140 -8.53 -41.85 -9.52
N LYS A 1141 -7.54 -41.55 -8.66
CA LYS A 1141 -7.71 -41.61 -7.20
C LYS A 1141 -8.82 -40.69 -6.70
N TYR A 1142 -8.95 -39.50 -7.29
CA TYR A 1142 -10.01 -38.55 -6.95
C TYR A 1142 -11.39 -39.07 -7.36
N MET A 1143 -11.51 -39.61 -8.58
CA MET A 1143 -12.76 -40.23 -9.07
C MET A 1143 -13.16 -41.45 -8.23
N ASP A 1144 -12.21 -42.34 -7.91
CA ASP A 1144 -12.46 -43.52 -7.06
C ASP A 1144 -12.96 -43.12 -5.65
N LYS A 1145 -12.49 -41.99 -5.13
CA LYS A 1145 -12.96 -41.45 -3.83
C LYS A 1145 -14.39 -40.93 -3.94
N ILE A 1146 -14.70 -40.16 -4.99
CA ILE A 1146 -16.06 -39.67 -5.24
C ILE A 1146 -17.06 -40.83 -5.38
N GLU A 1147 -16.69 -41.88 -6.10
CA GLU A 1147 -17.56 -43.06 -6.27
C GLU A 1147 -17.82 -43.78 -4.94
N ARG A 1148 -16.80 -43.94 -4.08
CA ARG A 1148 -16.97 -44.51 -2.73
C ARG A 1148 -17.87 -43.67 -1.84
N GLU A 1149 -17.65 -42.36 -1.83
CA GLU A 1149 -18.45 -41.45 -1.01
C GLU A 1149 -19.90 -41.38 -1.52
N LYS A 1150 -20.12 -41.45 -2.83
CA LYS A 1150 -21.46 -41.56 -3.43
C LYS A 1150 -22.14 -42.86 -3.00
N ALA A 1151 -21.42 -43.98 -3.04
CA ALA A 1151 -21.94 -45.27 -2.59
C ALA A 1151 -22.24 -45.31 -1.07
N GLU A 1152 -21.43 -44.65 -0.24
CA GLU A 1152 -21.72 -44.47 1.20
C GLU A 1152 -22.95 -43.59 1.43
N ARG A 1153 -23.13 -42.53 0.64
CA ARG A 1153 -24.29 -41.65 0.72
C ARG A 1153 -25.57 -42.36 0.31
N GLU A 1154 -25.51 -43.17 -0.73
CA GLU A 1154 -26.62 -44.03 -1.18
C GLU A 1154 -26.97 -45.08 -0.12
N ARG A 1155 -25.97 -45.68 0.56
CA ARG A 1155 -26.24 -46.58 1.71
C ARG A 1155 -26.91 -45.87 2.88
N ARG A 1156 -26.42 -44.69 3.28
CA ARG A 1156 -27.02 -43.89 4.37
C ARG A 1156 -28.41 -43.32 4.05
N LEU A 1157 -28.81 -43.32 2.79
CA LEU A 1157 -30.17 -42.96 2.34
C LEU A 1157 -31.10 -44.18 2.26
N MET A 1158 -30.56 -45.40 2.24
CA MET A 1158 -31.31 -46.66 2.27
C MET A 1158 -31.45 -47.25 3.68
N GLU A 1159 -30.57 -46.85 4.62
CA GLU A 1159 -30.73 -47.01 6.08
C GLU A 1159 -31.56 -45.86 6.67
#